data_AF-A0A2B4S5E1-F1
#
_entry.id   AF-A0A2B4S5E1-F1
#
_cell.length_a   1.000
_cell.length_b   1.000
_cell.length_c   1.000
_cell.angle_alpha   90.00
_cell.angle_beta   90.00
_cell.angle_gamma   90.00
#
_symmetry.space_group_name_H-M   'P 1'
#
loop_
_entity.id
_entity.type
_entity.pdbx_description
1 polymer ?
#
loop_
_entity_poly.entity_id
_entity_poly.type
_entity_poly.pdbx_seq_one_letter_code
_entity_poly.pdbx_strand_id
1 'polypeptide(L)'
;MENQKNINQTNFIFSIEDHIYPLDKRIHILQISAKRSIFLQSSHANGSTISCTSASAGFDIGLPSGQVIKTRNINIAHLRFQNCGSHFAAVVLIWNSLNINFRNCTFARNKQSGINAFDSEVTVNGCLFLNNTSNRNSSSEVFKKGYTTLGGGAGFLFQASVSLSVVIKNSNFTLNSAVKIGSSAFVAPVSPIFSELGGGILVMFSGKTNHCSVEIQNTDFYNNSATFGGGCYLSTDSTTFNNSFFVSKSSFVGNRAMQAGGGLKFSHWHNSSRITSILKNCTVTENQARRGAGMEVHLKNFDEKPRNSVLRLVSVVFKNNQGNFSSALNLQTKLPHSKKINLIPEFINCTFEDHHITFFSGSNTFTSQRVDVRFKGKNIFRHNLGGSASNFQDCVVHIEGQLVFAYNVGVNGGALFMMSSQIILYPGSELMFLKNGATTLGGAICVFGALMNNIITSHNPDCFMTYSESHLPASQWKTNVSFIENFSFYKGAAIYISSLQRCQWSEEAPHTDPKKALRWSNNFVYRNNSLFPGGLRYLPGNNDISTETKSYHHSGAKSPIKLAPGQLYDLKLRGYDELGNNVPAWVFPLETDGLGLDTALRVWPNSPIYLLSPGNSSTTPFSYGISEALYREIQNSRSKPIRKVKFVDLSSSLNNKYVLEIELQKCPPGFDYDSTSRKCKCTENAVGIERCDGNSLSVFIKDGYWANVTEDGTLITYYCPYGYCQCVKGGDGKAGCLFDPLNSNAQCSKNREGWLCGKCSGNTSVGFREHDCHECSSSNWEILPMFIFIALFLCGLVIWLNPGISSEIRGPLFFFQILPYIYDPTLSKIPGFVKIVIIPLMQLFSFSFGTLLVYFLDPCIAPEIDNLYLTAFGYIFPSVAVFVFLLAYLLSVNYCLQFRFRGRSMLKAFWFLLVFVYCQLVETSVKILNCVKPVGSSKYLFFFDGTITCFEHHHLPFAIIAILALVIIVLPPPIIVFLLTKGCWRADPQYSSTVTSGLHPQRRWWWSVDLLRRALLILIYILVQDWQLRQVLMIFASIIILAVHSNCQPYLRTRVNFSESFYLLALCTIAVLCTLPIKKLVGSGTAEIVCEVLVSSLAFHTSVVFVLKAVGFFRQHFDCACVPFEEFARRSGYEKLGDTEFELSLDLETERRKNLFEPIFPN
;
A
#
# COMPACT_ATOMS: atom_id res chain seq x y z
N MET A 1 19.89 21.39 85.76
CA MET A 1 19.51 22.33 86.84
C MET A 1 18.00 22.43 86.89
N GLU A 2 17.36 21.41 87.47
CA GLU A 2 15.96 21.47 87.89
C GLU A 2 15.93 22.07 89.30
N ASN A 3 15.53 23.34 89.39
CA ASN A 3 14.78 23.90 90.52
C ASN A 3 14.64 25.42 90.33
N GLN A 4 13.57 25.85 89.68
CA GLN A 4 12.97 27.14 89.96
C GLN A 4 11.44 26.99 89.99
N LYS A 5 10.99 26.62 91.18
CA LYS A 5 9.62 26.66 91.69
C LYS A 5 8.92 27.99 91.39
N ASN A 6 7.62 27.89 91.11
CA ASN A 6 6.56 28.85 91.43
C ASN A 6 6.83 30.32 91.09
N ILE A 7 6.79 30.64 89.81
CA ILE A 7 6.56 32.01 89.38
C ILE A 7 5.05 32.21 89.23
N ASN A 8 4.44 33.10 90.02
CA ASN A 8 3.07 33.56 89.82
C ASN A 8 2.92 34.12 88.40
N GLN A 9 2.35 33.31 87.50
CA GLN A 9 2.14 33.68 86.10
C GLN A 9 0.91 34.57 86.02
N THR A 10 1.08 35.83 85.61
CA THR A 10 -0.03 36.78 85.52
C THR A 10 -0.70 36.70 84.15
N ASN A 11 -1.98 36.37 84.11
CA ASN A 11 -2.75 36.26 82.87
C ASN A 11 -3.64 37.51 82.68
N PHE A 12 -3.47 38.20 81.55
CA PHE A 12 -4.38 39.26 81.11
C PHE A 12 -5.33 38.68 80.10
N ILE A 13 -6.62 38.58 80.44
CA ILE A 13 -7.64 37.97 79.58
C ILE A 13 -8.54 39.08 79.04
N PHE A 14 -8.53 39.25 77.72
CA PHE A 14 -9.41 40.13 76.97
C PHE A 14 -10.48 39.26 76.32
N SER A 15 -11.69 39.27 76.89
CA SER A 15 -12.84 38.53 76.37
C SER A 15 -13.67 39.45 75.47
N ILE A 16 -13.75 39.10 74.19
CA ILE A 16 -14.49 39.86 73.17
C ILE A 16 -15.92 39.31 73.10
N GLU A 17 -16.93 40.17 73.20
CA GLU A 17 -18.34 39.77 73.09
C GLU A 17 -18.67 39.25 71.68
N ASP A 18 -19.77 38.52 71.52
CA ASP A 18 -20.16 37.95 70.22
C ASP A 18 -20.78 39.02 69.32
N HIS A 19 -19.92 39.74 68.59
CA HIS A 19 -20.31 40.78 67.64
C HIS A 19 -19.33 40.83 66.46
N ILE A 20 -19.74 41.50 65.38
CA ILE A 20 -18.85 42.00 64.33
C ILE A 20 -18.23 43.32 64.79
N TYR A 21 -16.90 43.35 64.95
CA TYR A 21 -16.13 44.53 65.32
C TYR A 21 -15.45 45.13 64.08
N PRO A 22 -15.80 46.37 63.68
CA PRO A 22 -15.09 47.06 62.61
C PRO A 22 -13.69 47.48 63.09
N LEU A 23 -12.65 47.17 62.30
CA LEU A 23 -11.27 47.55 62.57
C LEU A 23 -10.72 48.44 61.46
N ASP A 24 -10.47 49.71 61.76
CA ASP A 24 -9.97 50.73 60.83
C ASP A 24 -8.45 50.97 60.96
N LYS A 25 -7.86 50.59 62.09
CA LYS A 25 -6.44 50.76 62.42
C LYS A 25 -5.75 49.44 62.73
N ARG A 26 -4.42 49.45 62.70
CA ARG A 26 -3.60 48.31 63.09
C ARG A 26 -3.39 48.29 64.61
N ILE A 27 -3.61 47.15 65.24
CA ILE A 27 -3.42 46.95 66.68
C ILE A 27 -2.00 46.44 66.93
N HIS A 28 -1.27 47.11 67.82
CA HIS A 28 0.07 46.70 68.23
C HIS A 28 0.01 46.01 69.60
N ILE A 29 0.54 44.79 69.68
CA ILE A 29 0.61 43.99 70.91
C ILE A 29 2.07 43.80 71.30
N LEU A 30 2.44 44.31 72.48
CA LEU A 30 3.79 44.21 73.04
C LEU A 30 3.74 43.67 74.48
N GLN A 31 4.30 42.47 74.70
CA GLN A 31 4.44 41.85 76.02
C GLN A 31 5.82 41.26 76.19
N ILE A 32 6.65 41.88 77.01
CA ILE A 32 8.08 41.54 77.12
C ILE A 32 8.38 40.60 78.30
N SER A 33 7.46 40.47 79.26
CA SER A 33 7.69 39.67 80.47
C SER A 33 7.45 38.19 80.21
N ALA A 34 8.45 37.35 80.49
CA ALA A 34 8.31 35.89 80.44
C ALA A 34 7.31 35.34 81.48
N LYS A 35 6.96 36.14 82.51
CA LYS A 35 6.06 35.74 83.60
C LYS A 35 4.61 36.16 83.38
N ARG A 36 4.31 36.91 82.31
CA ARG A 36 2.98 37.41 81.98
C ARG A 36 2.51 36.79 80.68
N SER A 37 1.21 36.56 80.58
CA SER A 37 0.56 36.04 79.37
C SER A 37 -0.61 36.92 79.00
N ILE A 38 -0.82 37.14 77.71
CA ILE A 38 -2.00 37.84 77.18
C ILE A 38 -2.87 36.81 76.47
N PHE A 39 -4.16 36.80 76.78
CA PHE A 39 -5.18 36.01 76.13
C PHE A 39 -6.18 36.94 75.46
N LEU A 40 -6.31 36.84 74.14
CA LEU A 40 -7.30 37.52 73.33
C LEU A 40 -8.29 36.47 72.84
N GLN A 41 -9.48 36.40 73.43
CA GLN A 41 -10.43 35.32 73.13
C GLN A 41 -11.85 35.82 72.98
N SER A 42 -12.66 35.14 72.17
CA SER A 42 -14.11 35.35 72.21
C SER A 42 -14.69 34.81 73.52
N SER A 43 -15.71 35.49 74.03
CA SER A 43 -16.54 35.05 75.16
C SER A 43 -17.42 33.83 74.83
N HIS A 44 -17.66 33.56 73.55
CA HIS A 44 -18.50 32.45 73.08
C HIS A 44 -17.71 31.48 72.20
N ALA A 45 -18.07 30.19 72.28
CA ALA A 45 -17.43 29.13 71.51
C ALA A 45 -17.61 29.28 69.99
N ASN A 46 -18.65 30.00 69.55
CA ASN A 46 -18.94 30.27 68.15
C ASN A 46 -18.03 31.37 67.53
N GLY A 47 -17.36 32.15 68.38
CA GLY A 47 -16.30 33.08 68.03
C GLY A 47 -16.75 34.48 67.57
N SER A 48 -15.97 35.49 67.92
CA SER A 48 -16.24 36.90 67.54
C SER A 48 -15.56 37.25 66.21
N THR A 49 -16.15 38.16 65.44
CA THR A 49 -15.63 38.55 64.11
C THR A 49 -14.99 39.94 64.14
N ILE A 50 -13.71 40.01 63.79
CA ILE A 50 -12.98 41.24 63.51
C ILE A 50 -13.00 41.47 62.00
N SER A 51 -13.72 42.51 61.58
CA SER A 51 -13.88 42.88 60.17
C SER A 51 -13.09 44.16 59.88
N CYS A 52 -12.06 44.07 59.05
CA CYS A 52 -11.30 45.25 58.66
C CYS A 52 -12.13 46.17 57.76
N THR A 53 -12.12 47.47 58.05
CA THR A 53 -12.76 48.54 57.25
C THR A 53 -11.74 49.37 56.47
N SER A 54 -10.45 49.22 56.77
CA SER A 54 -9.32 49.90 56.14
C SER A 54 -8.31 48.91 55.59
N ALA A 55 -7.64 49.27 54.48
CA ALA A 55 -6.63 48.41 53.85
C ALA A 55 -5.36 48.22 54.71
N SER A 56 -5.14 49.08 55.70
CA SER A 56 -4.02 49.03 56.66
C SER A 56 -4.37 48.36 57.99
N ALA A 57 -5.64 47.96 58.21
CA ALA A 57 -6.08 47.34 59.45
C ALA A 57 -5.54 45.91 59.62
N GLY A 58 -5.34 45.50 60.88
CA GLY A 58 -4.78 44.21 61.25
C GLY A 58 -4.10 44.23 62.61
N PHE A 59 -3.16 43.32 62.82
CA PHE A 59 -2.41 43.17 64.07
C PHE A 59 -0.91 43.09 63.80
N ASP A 60 -0.12 43.71 64.67
CA ASP A 60 1.32 43.54 64.80
C ASP A 60 1.63 43.02 66.21
N ILE A 61 2.25 41.85 66.28
CA ILE A 61 2.73 41.25 67.53
C ILE A 61 4.26 41.38 67.55
N GLY A 62 4.77 42.14 68.52
CA GLY A 62 6.19 42.49 68.59
C GLY A 62 6.60 43.63 67.65
N LEU A 63 7.91 43.85 67.55
CA LEU A 63 8.49 44.98 66.84
C LEU A 63 9.36 44.52 65.66
N PRO A 64 9.31 45.19 64.49
CA PRO A 64 10.10 44.82 63.32
C PRO A 64 11.60 45.16 63.43
N SER A 65 12.02 46.00 64.38
CA SER A 65 13.43 46.39 64.55
C SER A 65 14.23 45.30 65.26
N GLY A 66 15.49 45.10 64.88
CA GLY A 66 16.43 44.12 65.47
C GLY A 66 16.83 44.37 66.93
N GLN A 67 15.99 45.06 67.71
CA GLN A 67 16.17 45.23 69.15
C GLN A 67 15.99 43.87 69.86
N VAL A 68 16.72 43.69 70.97
CA VAL A 68 16.77 42.46 71.78
C VAL A 68 15.42 42.11 72.44
N ILE A 69 14.45 43.03 72.38
CA ILE A 69 13.17 42.92 73.07
C ILE A 69 12.24 41.97 72.31
N LYS A 70 12.01 40.79 72.89
CA LYS A 70 11.08 39.79 72.35
C LYS A 70 9.71 39.89 72.99
N THR A 71 8.66 39.88 72.17
CA THR A 71 7.29 39.67 72.69
C THR A 71 7.08 38.21 73.02
N ARG A 72 6.38 37.90 74.12
CA ARG A 72 6.21 36.55 74.64
C ARG A 72 4.78 36.26 75.08
N ASN A 73 4.39 34.99 75.05
CA ASN A 73 3.19 34.45 75.71
C ASN A 73 1.89 35.13 75.27
N ILE A 74 1.67 35.27 73.97
CA ILE A 74 0.41 35.79 73.41
C ILE A 74 -0.44 34.62 72.95
N ASN A 75 -1.69 34.57 73.39
CA ASN A 75 -2.65 33.52 73.05
C ASN A 75 -3.88 34.16 72.43
N ILE A 76 -4.26 33.74 71.23
CA ILE A 76 -5.42 34.24 70.49
C ILE A 76 -6.33 33.06 70.21
N ALA A 77 -7.60 33.13 70.62
CA ALA A 77 -8.52 32.00 70.50
C ALA A 77 -9.94 32.37 70.07
N HIS A 78 -10.56 31.53 69.23
CA HIS A 78 -11.96 31.67 68.80
C HIS A 78 -12.27 33.02 68.14
N LEU A 79 -11.34 33.57 67.36
CA LEU A 79 -11.55 34.83 66.62
C LEU A 79 -11.56 34.61 65.11
N ARG A 80 -12.45 35.32 64.43
CA ARG A 80 -12.51 35.38 62.96
C ARG A 80 -11.98 36.73 62.47
N PHE A 81 -10.99 36.71 61.58
CA PHE A 81 -10.46 37.89 60.91
C PHE A 81 -10.84 37.89 59.44
N GLN A 82 -11.52 38.95 58.97
CA GLN A 82 -11.98 39.02 57.59
C GLN A 82 -11.84 40.41 56.95
N ASN A 83 -11.80 40.42 55.62
CA ASN A 83 -11.75 41.61 54.77
C ASN A 83 -10.53 42.53 55.02
N CYS A 84 -9.44 42.00 55.56
CA CYS A 84 -8.23 42.78 55.83
C CYS A 84 -7.28 42.83 54.61
N GLY A 85 -6.44 43.87 54.56
CA GLY A 85 -5.45 44.10 53.51
C GLY A 85 -5.87 45.12 52.44
N SER A 86 -5.00 45.52 51.51
CA SER A 86 -3.78 44.81 51.07
C SER A 86 -2.47 45.54 51.37
N HIS A 87 -2.43 46.58 52.22
CA HIS A 87 -1.20 47.37 52.42
C HIS A 87 -0.03 46.60 53.06
N PHE A 88 -0.31 45.52 53.80
CA PHE A 88 0.69 44.76 54.52
C PHE A 88 0.70 43.29 54.14
N ALA A 89 1.73 42.58 54.58
CA ALA A 89 1.96 41.20 54.18
C ALA A 89 0.96 40.20 54.78
N ALA A 90 0.31 40.53 55.90
CA ALA A 90 -0.65 39.66 56.57
C ALA A 90 -1.59 40.42 57.51
N VAL A 91 -2.73 39.79 57.83
CA VAL A 91 -3.65 40.24 58.88
C VAL A 91 -2.93 40.32 60.20
N VAL A 92 -2.20 39.26 60.58
CA VAL A 92 -1.38 39.23 61.78
C VAL A 92 0.08 39.11 61.38
N LEU A 93 0.86 40.14 61.66
CA LEU A 93 2.32 40.10 61.54
C LEU A 93 2.93 39.83 62.89
N ILE A 94 3.90 38.91 62.90
CA ILE A 94 4.58 38.48 64.13
C ILE A 94 6.07 38.72 63.94
N TRP A 95 6.67 39.45 64.86
CA TRP A 95 8.05 39.90 64.78
C TRP A 95 8.83 39.48 66.02
N ASN A 96 9.92 38.73 65.84
CA ASN A 96 10.89 38.38 66.89
C ASN A 96 10.23 37.97 68.23
N SER A 97 9.27 37.06 68.16
CA SER A 97 8.38 36.72 69.28
C SER A 97 8.50 35.25 69.71
N LEU A 98 8.17 34.93 70.96
CA LEU A 98 8.22 33.57 71.52
C LEU A 98 6.86 33.14 72.09
N ASN A 99 6.53 31.86 71.99
CA ASN A 99 5.28 31.30 72.52
C ASN A 99 4.03 32.10 72.09
N ILE A 100 3.83 32.26 70.77
CA ILE A 100 2.64 32.91 70.18
C ILE A 100 1.68 31.84 69.68
N ASN A 101 0.48 31.79 70.25
CA ASN A 101 -0.45 30.68 70.07
C ASN A 101 -1.78 31.15 69.46
N PHE A 102 -2.22 30.46 68.41
CA PHE A 102 -3.54 30.61 67.79
C PHE A 102 -4.34 29.33 67.97
N ARG A 103 -5.55 29.43 68.52
CA ARG A 103 -6.44 28.28 68.73
C ARG A 103 -7.83 28.53 68.16
N ASN A 104 -8.31 27.67 67.28
CA ASN A 104 -9.67 27.76 66.73
C ASN A 104 -9.98 29.13 66.09
N CYS A 105 -8.98 29.75 65.45
CA CYS A 105 -9.14 31.05 64.77
C CYS A 105 -9.46 30.85 63.28
N THR A 106 -10.19 31.78 62.69
CA THR A 106 -10.50 31.78 61.25
C THR A 106 -9.93 33.03 60.58
N PHE A 107 -9.15 32.87 59.51
CA PHE A 107 -8.68 33.94 58.64
C PHE A 107 -9.36 33.76 57.28
N ALA A 108 -10.34 34.62 56.95
CA ALA A 108 -11.18 34.41 55.79
C ALA A 108 -11.30 35.65 54.89
N ARG A 109 -11.22 35.46 53.57
CA ARG A 109 -11.46 36.50 52.55
C ARG A 109 -10.57 37.73 52.69
N ASN A 110 -9.32 37.53 53.09
CA ASN A 110 -8.35 38.63 53.22
C ASN A 110 -7.60 38.84 51.90
N LYS A 111 -7.35 40.10 51.54
CA LYS A 111 -6.53 40.47 50.36
C LYS A 111 -5.01 40.40 50.63
N GLN A 112 -4.64 39.78 51.74
CA GLN A 112 -3.30 39.53 52.24
C GLN A 112 -3.31 38.19 52.99
N SER A 113 -2.12 37.69 53.36
CA SER A 113 -2.00 36.45 54.14
C SER A 113 -2.74 36.52 55.48
N GLY A 114 -3.14 35.37 56.05
CA GLY A 114 -3.69 35.32 57.41
C GLY A 114 -2.62 35.65 58.44
N ILE A 115 -1.51 34.92 58.43
CA ILE A 115 -0.39 35.09 59.36
C ILE A 115 0.92 35.14 58.58
N ASN A 116 1.75 36.15 58.84
CA ASN A 116 3.17 36.10 58.49
C ASN A 116 4.02 36.31 59.73
N ALA A 117 4.91 35.36 59.99
CA ALA A 117 5.81 35.40 61.12
C ALA A 117 7.27 35.48 60.65
N PHE A 118 8.02 36.34 61.33
CA PHE A 118 9.43 36.56 61.10
C PHE A 118 10.20 36.28 62.39
N ASP A 119 11.14 35.33 62.32
CA ASP A 119 12.04 35.00 63.43
C ASP A 119 11.30 34.75 64.75
N SER A 120 10.17 34.04 64.67
CA SER A 120 9.23 33.88 65.80
C SER A 120 8.81 32.43 66.01
N GLU A 121 8.53 32.09 67.26
CA GLU A 121 7.94 30.81 67.65
C GLU A 121 6.41 30.90 67.65
N VAL A 122 5.75 30.07 66.83
CA VAL A 122 4.31 30.17 66.60
C VAL A 122 3.65 28.80 66.61
N THR A 123 2.58 28.66 67.39
CA THR A 123 1.69 27.49 67.40
C THR A 123 0.34 27.85 66.79
N VAL A 124 -0.12 27.07 65.82
CA VAL A 124 -1.43 27.20 65.18
C VAL A 124 -2.17 25.87 65.36
N ASN A 125 -3.31 25.88 66.04
CA ASN A 125 -4.07 24.66 66.33
C ASN A 125 -5.57 24.86 66.08
N GLY A 126 -6.17 24.02 65.23
CA GLY A 126 -7.62 24.11 64.96
C GLY A 126 -8.02 25.30 64.08
N CYS A 127 -7.08 25.93 63.36
CA CYS A 127 -7.36 27.18 62.64
C CYS A 127 -7.77 26.96 61.18
N LEU A 128 -8.56 27.90 60.65
CA LEU A 128 -9.05 27.89 59.26
C LEU A 128 -8.48 29.07 58.49
N PHE A 129 -7.86 28.81 57.34
CA PHE A 129 -7.37 29.81 56.39
C PHE A 129 -8.15 29.66 55.09
N LEU A 130 -9.12 30.56 54.86
CA LEU A 130 -10.13 30.41 53.81
C LEU A 130 -10.07 31.56 52.82
N ASN A 131 -9.74 31.28 51.56
CA ASN A 131 -9.79 32.26 50.48
C ASN A 131 -8.99 33.55 50.79
N ASN A 132 -7.77 33.39 51.34
CA ASN A 132 -6.85 34.50 51.50
C ASN A 132 -5.96 34.63 50.26
N THR A 133 -5.64 35.86 49.87
CA THR A 133 -4.80 36.13 48.71
C THR A 133 -3.50 36.81 49.09
N SER A 134 -2.48 36.69 48.25
CA SER A 134 -1.29 37.54 48.34
C SER A 134 -1.64 39.00 48.02
N ASN A 135 -1.03 39.92 48.75
CA ASN A 135 -1.14 41.35 48.48
C ASN A 135 -0.19 41.87 47.39
N ARG A 136 0.53 40.96 46.72
CA ARG A 136 1.50 41.24 45.67
C ARG A 136 0.82 41.13 44.31
N ASN A 137 1.11 42.06 43.39
CA ASN A 137 0.50 42.05 42.06
C ASN A 137 1.37 41.27 41.04
N SER A 138 2.69 41.38 41.14
CA SER A 138 3.65 40.70 40.26
C SER A 138 4.77 39.99 41.01
N SER A 139 5.23 38.85 40.48
CA SER A 139 6.40 38.10 40.98
C SER A 139 7.74 38.82 40.79
N SER A 140 7.78 39.90 40.01
CA SER A 140 8.98 40.72 39.80
C SER A 140 9.19 41.78 40.88
N GLU A 141 8.19 42.07 41.71
CA GLU A 141 8.29 43.09 42.76
C GLU A 141 9.35 42.69 43.81
N VAL A 142 10.17 43.63 44.26
CA VAL A 142 11.16 43.35 45.32
C VAL A 142 10.42 43.02 46.62
N PHE A 143 10.72 41.87 47.21
CA PHE A 143 10.16 41.50 48.50
C PHE A 143 10.58 42.49 49.59
N LYS A 144 9.59 43.05 50.30
CA LYS A 144 9.78 43.92 51.45
C LYS A 144 9.17 43.26 52.69
N LYS A 145 10.00 42.98 53.69
CA LYS A 145 9.58 42.35 54.96
C LYS A 145 8.40 43.12 55.56
N GLY A 146 7.33 42.43 55.96
CA GLY A 146 6.12 43.03 56.54
C GLY A 146 5.15 43.70 55.56
N TYR A 147 5.61 44.04 54.35
CA TYR A 147 4.79 44.63 53.30
C TYR A 147 4.44 43.64 52.20
N THR A 148 5.29 42.66 51.89
CA THR A 148 5.04 41.65 50.87
C THR A 148 4.67 40.32 51.52
N THR A 149 3.54 39.76 51.10
CA THR A 149 3.07 38.44 51.55
C THR A 149 4.08 37.32 51.25
N LEU A 150 4.31 36.41 52.20
CA LEU A 150 5.14 35.20 52.03
C LEU A 150 4.36 34.00 51.45
N GLY A 151 3.09 33.79 51.85
CA GLY A 151 2.23 32.73 51.31
C GLY A 151 0.77 33.16 51.22
N GLY A 152 -0.07 32.51 50.43
CA GLY A 152 -1.48 32.93 50.29
C GLY A 152 -2.26 32.80 51.60
N GLY A 153 -2.10 31.69 52.32
CA GLY A 153 -2.73 31.47 53.64
C GLY A 153 -1.86 31.91 54.81
N ALA A 154 -0.63 31.39 54.90
CA ALA A 154 0.33 31.77 55.94
C ALA A 154 1.79 31.70 55.45
N GLY A 155 2.69 32.41 56.13
CA GLY A 155 4.12 32.42 55.81
C GLY A 155 5.02 32.52 57.04
N PHE A 156 6.10 31.74 57.05
CA PHE A 156 7.06 31.69 58.15
C PHE A 156 8.49 31.83 57.61
N LEU A 157 9.17 32.90 57.98
CA LEU A 157 10.54 33.17 57.56
C LEU A 157 11.47 33.22 58.77
N PHE A 158 12.49 32.37 58.74
CA PHE A 158 13.59 32.37 59.70
C PHE A 158 14.85 32.89 59.03
N GLN A 159 15.41 33.97 59.57
CA GLN A 159 16.59 34.66 59.08
C GLN A 159 17.60 34.79 60.21
N ALA A 160 18.63 33.93 60.18
CA ALA A 160 19.62 33.83 61.25
C ALA A 160 19.03 33.52 62.65
N SER A 161 17.93 32.75 62.69
CA SER A 161 17.26 32.33 63.92
C SER A 161 17.92 31.10 64.56
N VAL A 162 17.79 30.96 65.89
CA VAL A 162 18.35 29.84 66.65
C VAL A 162 17.27 29.21 67.53
N SER A 163 17.10 27.90 67.43
CA SER A 163 16.22 27.10 68.31
C SER A 163 14.77 27.61 68.38
N LEU A 164 14.21 28.03 67.24
CA LEU A 164 12.79 28.42 67.12
C LEU A 164 11.96 27.32 66.48
N SER A 165 10.69 27.26 66.83
CA SER A 165 9.76 26.25 66.29
C SER A 165 8.48 26.86 65.74
N VAL A 166 7.95 26.26 64.67
CA VAL A 166 6.59 26.53 64.17
C VAL A 166 5.81 25.23 64.17
N VAL A 167 4.67 25.23 64.83
CA VAL A 167 3.83 24.04 65.00
C VAL A 167 2.43 24.32 64.47
N ILE A 168 1.99 23.57 63.47
CA ILE A 168 0.66 23.69 62.84
C ILE A 168 -0.05 22.35 62.96
N LYS A 169 -1.17 22.33 63.68
CA LYS A 169 -1.94 21.11 63.97
C LYS A 169 -3.42 21.31 63.67
N ASN A 170 -4.08 20.25 63.21
CA ASN A 170 -5.54 20.19 63.08
C ASN A 170 -6.15 21.39 62.33
N SER A 171 -5.45 21.90 61.30
CA SER A 171 -5.79 23.16 60.63
C SER A 171 -6.16 22.92 59.18
N ASN A 172 -6.85 23.88 58.55
CA ASN A 172 -7.27 23.78 57.16
C ASN A 172 -6.88 25.04 56.37
N PHE A 173 -6.21 24.84 55.24
CA PHE A 173 -5.90 25.84 54.24
C PHE A 173 -6.74 25.54 52.98
N THR A 174 -7.79 26.33 52.75
CA THR A 174 -8.69 26.14 51.62
C THR A 174 -8.75 27.39 50.74
N LEU A 175 -8.63 27.20 49.42
CA LEU A 175 -8.78 28.23 48.39
C LEU A 175 -7.83 29.43 48.53
N ASN A 176 -6.72 29.29 49.24
CA ASN A 176 -5.75 30.39 49.36
C ASN A 176 -4.94 30.52 48.08
N SER A 177 -4.58 31.76 47.72
CA SER A 177 -3.88 32.04 46.46
C SER A 177 -2.69 32.97 46.67
N ALA A 178 -1.52 32.58 46.18
CA ALA A 178 -0.40 33.49 45.97
C ALA A 178 -0.26 33.89 44.49
N VAL A 179 0.65 34.83 44.18
CA VAL A 179 0.85 35.36 42.81
C VAL A 179 1.02 34.24 41.79
N LYS A 180 0.26 34.32 40.69
CA LYS A 180 0.25 33.35 39.57
C LYS A 180 0.93 33.97 38.36
N ILE A 181 2.11 33.49 37.99
CA ILE A 181 2.68 33.82 36.68
C ILE A 181 2.07 32.85 35.65
N GLY A 182 1.14 33.35 34.84
CA GLY A 182 0.30 32.54 33.96
C GLY A 182 0.89 32.16 32.59
N SER A 183 2.12 32.60 32.27
CA SER A 183 2.70 32.33 30.95
C SER A 183 3.22 30.89 30.82
N SER A 184 2.77 30.20 29.78
CA SER A 184 3.27 28.86 29.37
C SER A 184 4.72 28.89 28.90
N ALA A 185 5.22 30.04 28.44
CA ALA A 185 6.61 30.25 28.03
C ALA A 185 7.54 30.66 29.20
N PHE A 186 6.96 31.12 30.32
CA PHE A 186 7.75 31.53 31.46
C PHE A 186 8.41 30.32 32.12
N VAL A 187 9.74 30.31 32.12
CA VAL A 187 10.56 29.45 32.98
C VAL A 187 11.16 30.40 34.00
N ALA A 188 10.79 30.24 35.27
CA ALA A 188 11.29 31.15 36.30
C ALA A 188 12.82 31.15 36.30
N PRO A 189 13.48 32.32 36.16
CA PRO A 189 14.90 32.41 36.40
C PRO A 189 15.13 32.01 37.85
N VAL A 190 16.07 31.10 38.03
CA VAL A 190 16.28 30.43 39.28
C VAL A 190 17.11 31.35 40.20
N SER A 191 16.46 32.40 40.71
CA SER A 191 17.05 33.39 41.62
C SER A 191 16.79 32.99 43.08
N PRO A 192 17.76 33.14 43.99
CA PRO A 192 17.65 32.66 45.38
C PRO A 192 16.65 33.43 46.26
N ILE A 193 15.99 34.50 45.78
CA ILE A 193 15.42 35.50 46.69
C ILE A 193 13.99 35.90 46.28
N PHE A 194 13.02 35.42 47.08
CA PHE A 194 11.64 35.90 47.27
C PHE A 194 10.72 36.14 46.05
N SER A 195 11.04 35.62 44.87
CA SER A 195 10.09 35.58 43.73
C SER A 195 9.11 34.42 43.81
N GLU A 196 9.27 33.50 44.77
CA GLU A 196 8.54 32.24 44.83
C GLU A 196 7.68 32.13 46.11
N LEU A 197 6.36 32.32 45.97
CA LEU A 197 5.39 32.27 47.05
C LEU A 197 4.64 30.94 47.07
N GLY A 198 4.29 30.41 48.26
CA GLY A 198 3.44 29.23 48.43
C GLY A 198 1.95 29.59 48.53
N GLY A 199 1.05 28.74 48.04
CA GLY A 199 -0.39 29.05 47.96
C GLY A 199 -1.08 28.93 49.32
N GLY A 200 -1.04 27.74 49.92
CA GLY A 200 -1.49 27.54 51.29
C GLY A 200 -0.48 28.09 52.29
N ILE A 201 0.73 27.53 52.30
CA ILE A 201 1.81 27.90 53.23
C ILE A 201 3.17 28.04 52.55
N LEU A 202 3.98 29.01 53.00
CA LEU A 202 5.42 29.08 52.73
C LEU A 202 6.20 29.00 54.04
N VAL A 203 7.24 28.17 54.09
CA VAL A 203 8.21 28.13 55.19
C VAL A 203 9.62 28.18 54.63
N MET A 204 10.43 29.12 55.12
CA MET A 204 11.80 29.34 54.62
C MET A 204 12.80 29.48 55.76
N PHE A 205 13.85 28.65 55.73
CA PHE A 205 15.07 28.85 56.53
C PHE A 205 16.12 29.57 55.67
N SER A 206 16.62 30.72 56.10
CA SER A 206 17.65 31.50 55.40
C SER A 206 18.68 32.11 56.38
N GLY A 207 19.76 32.69 55.84
CA GLY A 207 20.88 33.21 56.61
C GLY A 207 21.64 32.12 57.37
N LYS A 208 22.02 32.41 58.63
CA LYS A 208 22.74 31.47 59.53
C LYS A 208 21.79 30.71 60.48
N THR A 209 20.56 30.42 60.03
CA THR A 209 19.53 29.77 60.86
C THR A 209 19.97 28.37 61.29
N ASN A 210 19.84 28.06 62.59
CA ASN A 210 20.20 26.75 63.13
C ASN A 210 19.26 26.21 64.22
N HIS A 211 19.19 24.88 64.34
CA HIS A 211 18.37 24.16 65.32
C HIS A 211 16.88 24.54 65.32
N CYS A 212 16.37 25.06 64.20
CA CYS A 212 14.95 25.42 64.07
C CYS A 212 14.13 24.24 63.51
N SER A 213 12.87 24.15 63.89
CA SER A 213 11.97 23.06 63.50
C SER A 213 10.61 23.55 63.07
N VAL A 214 10.03 22.86 62.08
CA VAL A 214 8.68 23.12 61.60
C VAL A 214 7.92 21.80 61.61
N GLU A 215 6.81 21.75 62.33
CA GLU A 215 5.92 20.59 62.41
C GLU A 215 4.54 20.96 61.84
N ILE A 216 4.12 20.25 60.79
CA ILE A 216 2.76 20.31 60.22
C ILE A 216 2.14 18.94 60.41
N GLN A 217 1.04 18.87 61.16
CA GLN A 217 0.40 17.61 61.50
C GLN A 217 -1.11 17.69 61.35
N ASN A 218 -1.73 16.64 60.80
CA ASN A 218 -3.19 16.56 60.68
C ASN A 218 -3.79 17.84 60.05
N THR A 219 -3.24 18.28 58.93
CA THR A 219 -3.59 19.55 58.28
C THR A 219 -4.00 19.29 56.83
N ASP A 220 -5.07 19.96 56.40
CA ASP A 220 -5.60 19.83 55.05
C ASP A 220 -5.27 21.05 54.20
N PHE A 221 -4.77 20.80 52.99
CA PHE A 221 -4.51 21.81 51.96
C PHE A 221 -5.41 21.51 50.76
N TYR A 222 -6.50 22.28 50.63
CA TYR A 222 -7.53 22.07 49.61
C TYR A 222 -7.59 23.23 48.60
N ASN A 223 -7.47 22.92 47.31
CA ASN A 223 -7.65 23.88 46.21
C ASN A 223 -6.84 25.20 46.36
N ASN A 224 -5.67 25.15 46.98
CA ASN A 224 -4.79 26.31 47.06
C ASN A 224 -4.02 26.50 45.76
N SER A 225 -3.60 27.72 45.48
CA SER A 225 -2.91 28.00 44.22
C SER A 225 -1.76 29.00 44.31
N ALA A 226 -0.70 28.77 43.53
CA ALA A 226 0.47 29.63 43.50
C ALA A 226 1.26 29.47 42.19
N THR A 227 2.37 30.20 42.06
CA THR A 227 3.38 29.88 41.04
C THR A 227 4.12 28.59 41.39
N PHE A 228 4.46 28.40 42.67
CA PHE A 228 5.19 27.25 43.19
C PHE A 228 4.56 26.77 44.51
N GLY A 229 4.54 25.46 44.77
CA GLY A 229 4.06 24.95 46.07
C GLY A 229 2.61 25.37 46.34
N GLY A 230 1.68 24.91 45.50
CA GLY A 230 0.26 25.31 45.56
C GLY A 230 -0.33 25.08 46.95
N GLY A 231 -0.17 23.87 47.49
CA GLY A 231 -0.52 23.58 48.89
C GLY A 231 0.55 24.10 49.86
N CYS A 232 1.76 23.56 49.77
CA CYS A 232 2.85 23.86 50.68
C CYS A 232 4.18 24.08 49.96
N TYR A 233 4.93 25.10 50.37
CA TYR A 233 6.30 25.32 49.93
C TYR A 233 7.27 25.36 51.12
N LEU A 234 8.20 24.42 51.16
CA LEU A 234 9.30 24.34 52.13
C LEU A 234 10.63 24.65 51.42
N SER A 235 11.41 25.58 51.99
CA SER A 235 12.66 26.03 51.37
C SER A 235 13.78 26.26 52.39
N THR A 236 15.01 25.94 51.99
CA THR A 236 16.23 26.34 52.69
C THR A 236 17.16 27.12 51.78
N ASP A 237 17.81 28.13 52.32
CA ASP A 237 18.67 29.05 51.58
C ASP A 237 19.92 29.43 52.39
N SER A 238 20.93 29.98 51.72
CA SER A 238 22.18 30.49 52.34
C SER A 238 22.98 29.41 53.11
N THR A 239 23.44 29.69 54.34
CA THR A 239 24.35 28.83 55.14
C THR A 239 23.64 28.22 56.36
N THR A 240 22.41 27.75 56.18
CA THR A 240 21.60 27.18 57.27
C THR A 240 22.05 25.76 57.65
N PHE A 241 21.90 25.37 58.92
CA PHE A 241 22.29 24.02 59.36
C PHE A 241 21.48 23.48 60.53
N ASN A 242 21.36 22.15 60.65
CA ASN A 242 20.63 21.48 61.74
C ASN A 242 19.15 21.90 61.85
N ASN A 243 18.46 22.17 60.74
CA ASN A 243 17.04 22.51 60.77
C ASN A 243 16.18 21.34 60.31
N SER A 244 14.89 21.36 60.65
CA SER A 244 13.99 20.25 60.35
C SER A 244 12.60 20.66 59.86
N PHE A 245 12.07 19.88 58.93
CA PHE A 245 10.70 19.93 58.44
C PHE A 245 10.03 18.58 58.67
N PHE A 246 8.95 18.56 59.44
CA PHE A 246 8.15 17.37 59.70
C PHE A 246 6.72 17.62 59.26
N VAL A 247 6.27 16.87 58.26
CA VAL A 247 4.88 16.93 57.77
C VAL A 247 4.27 15.54 57.94
N SER A 248 3.16 15.44 58.68
CA SER A 248 2.56 14.14 58.98
C SER A 248 1.04 14.13 58.98
N LYS A 249 0.44 12.99 58.61
CA LYS A 249 -1.03 12.77 58.64
C LYS A 249 -1.81 13.87 57.91
N SER A 250 -1.24 14.45 56.85
CA SER A 250 -1.78 15.65 56.19
C SER A 250 -2.22 15.34 54.77
N SER A 251 -3.18 16.11 54.26
CA SER A 251 -3.75 15.92 52.92
C SER A 251 -3.51 17.12 52.01
N PHE A 252 -3.13 16.86 50.76
CA PHE A 252 -2.90 17.84 49.72
C PHE A 252 -3.79 17.50 48.53
N VAL A 253 -4.93 18.17 48.42
CA VAL A 253 -5.98 17.83 47.45
C VAL A 253 -6.30 19.02 46.55
N GLY A 254 -6.29 18.79 45.23
CA GLY A 254 -6.76 19.78 44.25
C GLY A 254 -5.89 21.06 44.16
N ASN A 255 -4.70 21.07 44.74
CA ASN A 255 -3.86 22.27 44.74
C ASN A 255 -3.18 22.48 43.39
N ARG A 256 -3.02 23.74 42.99
CA ARG A 256 -2.51 24.13 41.66
C ARG A 256 -1.28 25.01 41.74
N ALA A 257 -0.18 24.57 41.14
CA ALA A 257 1.01 25.40 40.91
C ALA A 257 1.18 25.70 39.42
N MET A 258 1.35 26.96 39.03
CA MET A 258 1.54 27.30 37.61
C MET A 258 2.85 26.73 37.04
N GLN A 259 3.88 26.56 37.88
CA GLN A 259 5.19 26.08 37.47
C GLN A 259 5.55 24.71 38.05
N ALA A 260 5.59 24.56 39.37
CA ALA A 260 6.01 23.30 39.98
C ALA A 260 5.51 23.08 41.41
N GLY A 261 5.28 21.82 41.77
CA GLY A 261 4.84 21.42 43.11
C GLY A 261 3.42 21.85 43.39
N GLY A 262 2.44 21.24 42.71
CA GLY A 262 1.01 21.55 42.91
C GLY A 262 0.59 21.31 44.35
N GLY A 263 0.81 20.10 44.85
CA GLY A 263 0.66 19.76 46.27
C GLY A 263 1.77 20.38 47.11
N LEU A 264 3.01 19.92 46.90
CA LEU A 264 4.18 20.33 47.67
C LEU A 264 5.37 20.75 46.80
N LYS A 265 6.13 21.72 47.25
CA LYS A 265 7.49 21.99 46.75
C LYS A 265 8.49 21.95 47.90
N PHE A 266 9.60 21.26 47.68
CA PHE A 266 10.77 21.28 48.54
C PHE A 266 11.97 21.81 47.75
N SER A 267 12.67 22.81 48.29
CA SER A 267 13.88 23.32 47.66
C SER A 267 15.03 23.49 48.65
N HIS A 268 16.20 22.99 48.25
CA HIS A 268 17.41 23.06 49.05
C HIS A 268 18.49 23.86 48.29
N TRP A 269 18.81 25.06 48.77
CA TRP A 269 19.71 26.00 48.12
C TRP A 269 21.01 26.26 48.89
N HIS A 270 22.03 26.67 48.13
CA HIS A 270 23.36 27.09 48.62
C HIS A 270 23.96 26.06 49.59
N ASN A 271 24.73 26.49 50.59
CA ASN A 271 25.53 25.62 51.45
C ASN A 271 24.74 25.15 52.69
N SER A 272 23.41 25.04 52.57
CA SER A 272 22.54 24.54 53.63
C SER A 272 22.83 23.06 53.91
N SER A 273 22.75 22.62 55.17
CA SER A 273 23.24 21.29 55.54
C SER A 273 22.65 20.66 56.79
N ARG A 274 22.70 19.32 56.90
CA ARG A 274 22.07 18.57 58.02
C ARG A 274 20.60 18.95 58.17
N ILE A 275 19.91 19.11 57.04
CA ILE A 275 18.49 19.42 57.00
C ILE A 275 17.72 18.10 57.06
N THR A 276 16.86 17.93 58.05
CA THR A 276 16.03 16.73 58.20
C THR A 276 14.61 17.01 57.74
N SER A 277 14.20 16.41 56.62
CA SER A 277 12.88 16.60 56.03
C SER A 277 12.15 15.26 55.97
N ILE A 278 11.04 15.14 56.69
CA ILE A 278 10.23 13.91 56.73
C ILE A 278 8.78 14.22 56.40
N LEU A 279 8.26 13.54 55.37
CA LEU A 279 6.85 13.53 55.01
C LEU A 279 6.29 12.13 55.33
N LYS A 280 5.33 12.03 56.25
CA LYS A 280 4.85 10.74 56.77
C LYS A 280 3.34 10.61 56.76
N ASN A 281 2.81 9.48 56.29
CA ASN A 281 1.37 9.17 56.29
C ASN A 281 0.55 10.30 55.64
N CYS A 282 0.95 10.77 54.46
CA CYS A 282 0.29 11.89 53.77
C CYS A 282 -0.35 11.43 52.46
N THR A 283 -1.40 12.13 52.06
CA THR A 283 -2.10 11.92 50.79
C THR A 283 -1.92 13.13 49.88
N VAL A 284 -1.54 12.89 48.63
CA VAL A 284 -1.26 13.91 47.62
C VAL A 284 -2.07 13.57 46.38
N THR A 285 -3.27 14.17 46.28
CA THR A 285 -4.26 13.76 45.30
C THR A 285 -4.78 14.91 44.44
N GLU A 286 -5.02 14.66 43.16
CA GLU A 286 -5.69 15.62 42.26
C GLU A 286 -4.99 16.97 42.12
N ASN A 287 -3.69 17.05 42.42
CA ASN A 287 -2.93 18.29 42.31
C ASN A 287 -2.47 18.53 40.87
N GLN A 288 -2.32 19.80 40.51
CA GLN A 288 -1.98 20.22 39.16
C GLN A 288 -0.72 21.08 39.15
N ALA A 289 0.24 20.77 38.29
CA ALA A 289 1.36 21.66 37.99
C ALA A 289 2.01 21.35 36.65
N ARG A 290 2.77 22.30 36.10
CA ARG A 290 3.60 22.00 34.93
C ARG A 290 4.66 20.95 35.25
N ARG A 291 5.30 21.00 36.42
CA ARG A 291 6.32 20.05 36.89
C ARG A 291 6.02 19.51 38.28
N GLY A 292 6.14 18.19 38.47
CA GLY A 292 5.94 17.56 39.78
C GLY A 292 4.61 17.96 40.43
N ALA A 293 3.49 17.62 39.79
CA ALA A 293 2.18 18.12 40.21
C ALA A 293 1.80 17.69 41.64
N GLY A 294 2.10 16.47 42.04
CA GLY A 294 2.07 16.08 43.44
C GLY A 294 3.16 16.77 44.26
N MET A 295 4.43 16.49 43.93
CA MET A 295 5.60 17.06 44.62
C MET A 295 6.76 17.41 43.68
N GLU A 296 7.36 18.58 43.91
CA GLU A 296 8.61 19.00 43.26
C GLU A 296 9.74 19.05 44.29
N VAL A 297 10.89 18.44 43.98
CA VAL A 297 12.11 18.50 44.79
C VAL A 297 13.24 19.06 43.95
N HIS A 298 13.76 20.21 44.38
CA HIS A 298 14.83 20.90 43.68
C HIS A 298 16.06 21.07 44.57
N LEU A 299 17.18 20.47 44.15
CA LEU A 299 18.41 20.43 44.93
C LEU A 299 19.52 21.24 44.23
N LYS A 300 20.00 22.29 44.89
CA LYS A 300 21.01 23.25 44.40
C LYS A 300 22.13 23.51 45.43
N ASN A 301 22.64 22.45 46.05
CA ASN A 301 23.73 22.56 47.00
C ASN A 301 25.09 22.56 46.30
N PHE A 302 25.90 23.61 46.48
CA PHE A 302 27.20 23.76 45.79
C PHE A 302 28.37 23.09 46.51
N ASP A 303 28.15 22.63 47.75
CA ASP A 303 29.21 22.15 48.62
C ASP A 303 29.52 20.66 48.38
N GLU A 304 30.80 20.38 48.13
CA GLU A 304 31.30 19.04 47.74
C GLU A 304 31.44 18.08 48.93
N LYS A 305 31.33 18.57 50.16
CA LYS A 305 31.48 17.74 51.36
C LYS A 305 30.16 17.01 51.71
N PRO A 306 30.21 15.71 52.06
CA PRO A 306 29.05 15.00 52.60
C PRO A 306 28.54 15.71 53.83
N ARG A 307 27.31 16.24 53.75
CA ARG A 307 26.60 16.77 54.91
C ARG A 307 25.28 16.04 55.00
N ASN A 308 25.06 15.35 56.13
CA ASN A 308 24.00 14.40 56.49
C ASN A 308 22.55 14.94 56.40
N SER A 309 22.18 15.63 55.33
CA SER A 309 20.78 16.01 55.08
C SER A 309 19.98 14.76 54.73
N VAL A 310 18.72 14.72 55.14
CA VAL A 310 17.83 13.58 54.99
C VAL A 310 16.51 14.06 54.40
N LEU A 311 16.05 13.42 53.33
CA LEU A 311 14.70 13.59 52.78
C LEU A 311 14.03 12.22 52.74
N ARG A 312 12.98 12.04 53.53
CA ARG A 312 12.25 10.77 53.65
C ARG A 312 10.76 10.97 53.39
N LEU A 313 10.22 10.14 52.51
CA LEU A 313 8.79 9.99 52.30
C LEU A 313 8.38 8.61 52.81
N VAL A 314 7.50 8.59 53.81
CA VAL A 314 7.10 7.36 54.51
C VAL A 314 5.60 7.19 54.42
N SER A 315 5.12 6.11 53.79
CA SER A 315 3.69 5.83 53.62
C SER A 315 2.95 7.01 52.98
N VAL A 316 3.52 7.58 51.91
CA VAL A 316 2.90 8.66 51.14
C VAL A 316 2.19 8.07 49.93
N VAL A 317 0.97 8.54 49.68
CA VAL A 317 0.16 8.13 48.51
C VAL A 317 0.02 9.30 47.55
N PHE A 318 0.55 9.12 46.35
CA PHE A 318 0.34 10.02 45.22
C PHE A 318 -0.72 9.42 44.30
N LYS A 319 -1.81 10.15 44.05
CA LYS A 319 -2.92 9.66 43.26
C LYS A 319 -3.54 10.71 42.34
N ASN A 320 -3.82 10.36 41.10
CA ASN A 320 -4.61 11.20 40.18
C ASN A 320 -4.10 12.65 40.05
N ASN A 321 -2.79 12.87 40.21
CA ASN A 321 -2.19 14.19 39.99
C ASN A 321 -1.99 14.42 38.48
N GLN A 322 -2.01 15.67 38.03
CA GLN A 322 -1.89 16.02 36.62
C GLN A 322 -0.76 17.01 36.39
N GLY A 323 0.23 16.62 35.58
CA GLY A 323 1.28 17.54 35.18
C GLY A 323 1.89 17.28 33.82
N ASN A 324 2.44 18.34 33.22
CA ASN A 324 3.04 18.28 31.88
C ASN A 324 4.42 17.60 31.90
N PHE A 325 5.17 17.73 32.99
CA PHE A 325 6.52 17.20 33.17
C PHE A 325 6.59 16.58 34.57
N SER A 326 6.17 15.33 34.70
CA SER A 326 5.92 14.65 35.98
C SER A 326 4.59 14.99 36.65
N SER A 327 3.71 14.00 36.72
CA SER A 327 2.41 14.10 37.39
C SER A 327 2.53 13.88 38.90
N ALA A 328 3.23 12.85 39.37
CA ALA A 328 3.34 12.58 40.80
C ALA A 328 4.49 13.33 41.44
N LEU A 329 5.71 13.13 40.93
CA LEU A 329 6.91 13.57 41.63
C LEU A 329 8.09 13.84 40.69
N ASN A 330 8.72 14.99 40.85
CA ASN A 330 9.88 15.40 40.07
C ASN A 330 11.07 15.71 40.99
N LEU A 331 12.19 15.03 40.77
CA LEU A 331 13.48 15.28 41.43
C LEU A 331 14.46 15.82 40.38
N GLN A 332 15.00 17.01 40.63
CA GLN A 332 15.98 17.60 39.71
C GLN A 332 17.04 18.46 40.38
N THR A 333 18.11 18.67 39.63
CA THR A 333 19.19 19.61 39.98
C THR A 333 19.64 20.43 38.78
N LYS A 334 20.26 21.57 39.07
CA LYS A 334 20.96 22.41 38.08
C LYS A 334 22.43 22.61 38.42
N LEU A 335 23.02 21.72 39.21
CA LEU A 335 24.47 21.73 39.42
C LEU A 335 25.21 21.40 38.11
N PRO A 336 26.43 21.89 37.90
CA PRO A 336 27.29 21.45 36.79
C PRO A 336 27.42 19.91 36.74
N HIS A 337 27.58 19.30 35.57
CA HIS A 337 27.64 17.83 35.42
C HIS A 337 28.78 17.17 36.21
N SER A 338 29.87 17.89 36.47
CA SER A 338 30.98 17.41 37.31
C SER A 338 30.64 17.29 38.80
N LYS A 339 29.55 17.92 39.26
CA LYS A 339 29.11 17.90 40.66
C LYS A 339 27.96 16.92 40.86
N LYS A 340 28.13 16.00 41.80
CA LYS A 340 27.10 15.06 42.24
C LYS A 340 26.36 15.60 43.45
N ILE A 341 25.08 15.27 43.59
CA ILE A 341 24.30 15.60 44.78
C ILE A 341 24.55 14.56 45.86
N ASN A 342 24.84 15.04 47.06
CA ASN A 342 25.02 14.21 48.24
C ASN A 342 23.77 14.19 49.15
N LEU A 343 22.62 13.93 48.54
CA LEU A 343 21.33 13.74 49.20
C LEU A 343 20.53 12.74 48.36
N ILE A 344 20.24 11.59 48.93
CA ILE A 344 19.46 10.52 48.29
C ILE A 344 18.08 10.50 48.95
N PRO A 345 17.02 10.98 48.28
CA PRO A 345 15.66 10.87 48.81
C PRO A 345 15.27 9.40 49.00
N GLU A 346 14.73 9.08 50.18
CA GLU A 346 14.28 7.73 50.52
C GLU A 346 12.74 7.64 50.47
N PHE A 347 12.23 6.66 49.73
CA PHE A 347 10.81 6.34 49.62
C PHE A 347 10.53 5.03 50.35
N ILE A 348 9.73 5.09 51.40
CA ILE A 348 9.46 3.97 52.30
C ILE A 348 7.96 3.68 52.27
N ASN A 349 7.57 2.51 51.77
CA ASN A 349 6.17 2.09 51.69
C ASN A 349 5.25 3.07 50.93
N CYS A 350 5.73 3.71 49.86
CA CYS A 350 4.98 4.71 49.10
C CYS A 350 4.19 4.10 47.94
N THR A 351 3.09 4.75 47.54
CA THR A 351 2.25 4.33 46.39
C THR A 351 2.06 5.48 45.41
N PHE A 352 2.19 5.17 44.12
CA PHE A 352 2.00 6.08 42.99
C PHE A 352 0.99 5.47 42.02
N GLU A 353 -0.24 5.99 42.02
CA GLU A 353 -1.33 5.34 41.29
C GLU A 353 -2.26 6.28 40.50
N ASP A 354 -2.87 5.70 39.46
CA ASP A 354 -3.95 6.30 38.69
C ASP A 354 -3.58 7.68 38.10
N HIS A 355 -2.33 7.87 37.66
CA HIS A 355 -1.91 9.11 36.98
C HIS A 355 -2.14 9.00 35.47
N HIS A 356 -2.76 10.02 34.88
CA HIS A 356 -3.00 10.08 33.44
C HIS A 356 -2.28 11.27 32.80
N ILE A 357 -1.42 10.98 31.84
CA ILE A 357 -0.57 11.96 31.16
C ILE A 357 -1.11 12.17 29.74
N THR A 358 -1.53 13.39 29.43
CA THR A 358 -2.18 13.73 28.14
C THR A 358 -1.22 14.24 27.07
N PHE A 359 0.01 14.66 27.43
CA PHE A 359 0.99 15.21 26.49
C PHE A 359 2.09 14.20 26.14
N PHE A 360 2.31 13.98 24.84
CA PHE A 360 3.19 12.96 24.28
C PHE A 360 4.70 13.26 24.36
N SER A 361 5.13 14.41 24.91
CA SER A 361 6.55 14.83 24.91
C SER A 361 7.23 14.66 26.28
N GLY A 362 7.83 13.50 26.54
CA GLY A 362 8.76 13.29 27.66
C GLY A 362 8.17 13.33 29.08
N SER A 363 6.85 13.28 29.19
CA SER A 363 6.08 13.35 30.43
C SER A 363 5.99 11.97 31.09
N ASN A 364 6.33 11.86 32.38
CA ASN A 364 6.33 10.59 33.13
C ASN A 364 5.56 10.76 34.45
N THR A 365 5.34 9.70 35.23
CA THR A 365 4.67 9.85 36.54
C THR A 365 5.64 10.26 37.63
N PHE A 366 6.76 9.56 37.71
CA PHE A 366 7.89 9.87 38.57
C PHE A 366 9.09 10.20 37.70
N THR A 367 9.81 11.27 37.99
CA THR A 367 11.02 11.64 37.24
C THR A 367 12.14 11.96 38.20
N SER A 368 13.30 11.33 37.98
CA SER A 368 14.54 11.72 38.64
C SER A 368 15.60 12.02 37.60
N GLN A 369 16.11 13.25 37.63
CA GLN A 369 17.17 13.70 36.74
C GLN A 369 18.37 14.12 37.57
N ARG A 370 19.45 13.34 37.48
CA ARG A 370 20.72 13.55 38.20
C ARG A 370 20.61 13.57 39.73
N VAL A 371 19.56 12.95 40.27
CA VAL A 371 19.34 12.76 41.70
C VAL A 371 19.18 11.26 41.96
N ASP A 372 20.07 10.68 42.75
CA ASP A 372 19.97 9.28 43.14
C ASP A 372 18.78 9.09 44.08
N VAL A 373 18.12 7.93 44.01
CA VAL A 373 16.93 7.63 44.81
C VAL A 373 17.04 6.28 45.50
N ARG A 374 16.36 6.13 46.63
CA ARG A 374 16.32 4.86 47.37
C ARG A 374 14.90 4.44 47.71
N PHE A 375 14.53 3.23 47.31
CA PHE A 375 13.25 2.61 47.66
C PHE A 375 13.46 1.57 48.76
N LYS A 376 12.76 1.74 49.89
CA LYS A 376 12.77 0.80 51.02
C LYS A 376 11.39 0.24 51.32
N GLY A 377 11.33 -0.97 51.84
CA GLY A 377 10.05 -1.62 52.12
C GLY A 377 9.28 -1.90 50.84
N LYS A 378 7.95 -1.73 50.83
CA LYS A 378 7.07 -2.05 49.69
C LYS A 378 6.59 -0.80 48.95
N ASN A 379 7.20 -0.49 47.80
CA ASN A 379 6.81 0.65 46.97
C ASN A 379 6.08 0.18 45.70
N ILE A 380 5.01 0.88 45.33
CA ILE A 380 4.10 0.43 44.26
C ILE A 380 3.81 1.56 43.27
N PHE A 381 3.95 1.27 41.98
CA PHE A 381 3.54 2.09 40.85
C PHE A 381 2.47 1.35 40.06
N ARG A 382 1.24 1.86 40.02
CA ARG A 382 0.14 1.15 39.34
C ARG A 382 -0.82 2.03 38.55
N HIS A 383 -1.36 1.51 37.45
CA HIS A 383 -2.35 2.19 36.61
C HIS A 383 -1.92 3.60 36.15
N ASN A 384 -0.62 3.79 35.89
CA ASN A 384 -0.14 5.05 35.33
C ASN A 384 -0.14 4.96 33.80
N LEU A 385 -0.78 5.93 33.13
CA LEU A 385 -1.09 5.89 31.70
C LEU A 385 -0.54 7.13 30.97
N GLY A 386 -0.18 6.94 29.69
CA GLY A 386 0.24 8.00 28.75
C GLY A 386 1.75 8.25 28.71
N GLY A 387 2.45 8.04 29.83
CA GLY A 387 3.91 8.08 29.93
C GLY A 387 4.42 6.98 30.86
N SER A 388 5.73 6.79 30.93
CA SER A 388 6.32 5.76 31.79
C SER A 388 6.00 6.05 33.26
N ALA A 389 5.82 4.98 34.06
CA ALA A 389 5.58 5.15 35.49
C ALA A 389 6.76 5.85 36.19
N SER A 390 8.00 5.52 35.80
CA SER A 390 9.19 6.24 36.25
C SER A 390 10.17 6.50 35.11
N ASN A 391 10.81 7.67 35.15
CA ASN A 391 11.91 8.06 34.28
C ASN A 391 13.16 8.39 35.12
N PHE A 392 14.26 7.71 34.83
CA PHE A 392 15.55 7.89 35.47
C PHE A 392 16.59 8.33 34.44
N GLN A 393 17.18 9.50 34.67
CA GLN A 393 18.20 10.07 33.81
C GLN A 393 19.44 10.46 34.62
N ASP A 394 20.60 9.90 34.24
CA ASP A 394 21.91 10.16 34.85
C ASP A 394 21.92 9.98 36.38
N CYS A 395 21.23 8.94 36.90
CA CYS A 395 21.12 8.68 38.34
C CYS A 395 21.18 7.19 38.70
N VAL A 396 21.34 6.91 39.99
CA VAL A 396 21.34 5.57 40.58
C VAL A 396 20.06 5.34 41.39
N VAL A 397 19.45 4.17 41.20
CA VAL A 397 18.24 3.73 41.87
C VAL A 397 18.57 2.57 42.81
N HIS A 398 18.50 2.81 44.12
CA HIS A 398 18.76 1.79 45.14
C HIS A 398 17.45 1.09 45.54
N ILE A 399 17.44 -0.24 45.56
CA ILE A 399 16.26 -1.03 45.92
C ILE A 399 16.58 -1.93 47.13
N GLU A 400 16.02 -1.58 48.28
CA GLU A 400 16.13 -2.28 49.57
C GLU A 400 14.73 -2.75 50.04
N GLY A 401 14.18 -3.75 49.35
CA GLY A 401 12.84 -4.27 49.62
C GLY A 401 12.10 -4.64 48.33
N GLN A 402 10.79 -4.43 48.31
CA GLN A 402 9.91 -4.76 47.18
C GLN A 402 9.56 -3.49 46.39
N LEU A 403 9.86 -3.47 45.09
CA LEU A 403 9.46 -2.42 44.15
C LEU A 403 8.59 -3.02 43.04
N VAL A 404 7.34 -2.56 42.94
CA VAL A 404 6.33 -3.16 42.06
C VAL A 404 5.85 -2.13 41.04
N PHE A 405 5.90 -2.51 39.76
CA PHE A 405 5.27 -1.79 38.66
C PHE A 405 4.18 -2.66 38.04
N ALA A 406 2.92 -2.27 38.20
CA ALA A 406 1.78 -3.07 37.75
C ALA A 406 0.79 -2.27 36.90
N TYR A 407 0.37 -2.80 35.75
CA TYR A 407 -0.67 -2.20 34.90
C TYR A 407 -0.35 -0.77 34.43
N ASN A 408 0.93 -0.44 34.18
CA ASN A 408 1.32 0.87 33.66
C ASN A 408 1.46 0.82 32.14
N VAL A 409 1.03 1.88 31.44
CA VAL A 409 1.13 1.97 29.97
C VAL A 409 1.79 3.28 29.58
N GLY A 410 2.96 3.18 28.95
CA GLY A 410 3.77 4.33 28.52
C GLY A 410 4.15 4.28 27.04
N VAL A 411 4.92 5.26 26.59
CA VAL A 411 5.47 5.27 25.23
C VAL A 411 6.64 4.29 25.13
N ASN A 412 7.73 4.59 25.85
CA ASN A 412 8.92 3.75 25.95
C ASN A 412 9.07 3.27 27.39
N GLY A 413 9.04 1.95 27.65
CA GLY A 413 9.13 1.45 29.02
C GLY A 413 7.86 1.78 29.81
N GLY A 414 6.85 0.92 29.77
CA GLY A 414 5.59 1.18 30.50
C GLY A 414 5.81 1.41 31.99
N ALA A 415 6.75 0.67 32.58
CA ALA A 415 7.18 0.86 33.95
C ALA A 415 8.36 1.85 34.06
N LEU A 416 9.47 1.54 33.38
CA LEU A 416 10.73 2.27 33.54
C LEU A 416 11.28 2.74 32.21
N PHE A 417 11.52 4.05 32.11
CA PHE A 417 12.38 4.64 31.09
C PHE A 417 13.71 5.03 31.74
N MET A 418 14.83 4.55 31.18
CA MET A 418 16.16 4.79 31.74
C MET A 418 17.11 5.33 30.68
N MET A 419 17.82 6.42 31.01
CA MET A 419 18.88 6.97 30.19
C MET A 419 20.14 7.14 31.04
N SER A 420 21.23 6.47 30.66
CA SER A 420 22.53 6.52 31.35
C SER A 420 22.42 6.35 32.89
N SER A 421 21.49 5.50 33.34
CA SER A 421 21.15 5.29 34.75
C SER A 421 21.34 3.83 35.16
N GLN A 422 21.45 3.58 36.46
CA GLN A 422 21.69 2.24 37.00
C GLN A 422 20.74 1.91 38.15
N ILE A 423 20.31 0.65 38.24
CA ILE A 423 19.57 0.07 39.36
C ILE A 423 20.53 -0.79 40.17
N ILE A 424 20.62 -0.55 41.48
CA ILE A 424 21.36 -1.36 42.42
C ILE A 424 20.36 -2.15 43.28
N LEU A 425 20.39 -3.47 43.11
CA LEU A 425 19.64 -4.43 43.91
C LEU A 425 20.42 -4.80 45.16
N TYR A 426 19.76 -4.78 46.32
CA TYR A 426 20.34 -5.24 47.59
C TYR A 426 19.91 -6.68 47.92
N PRO A 427 20.63 -7.41 48.79
CA PRO A 427 20.23 -8.74 49.23
C PRO A 427 18.79 -8.78 49.76
N GLY A 428 18.00 -9.74 49.30
CA GLY A 428 16.59 -9.91 49.66
C GLY A 428 15.62 -8.95 48.96
N SER A 429 16.09 -8.14 48.01
CA SER A 429 15.21 -7.25 47.22
C SER A 429 14.36 -8.02 46.20
N GLU A 430 13.21 -7.44 45.87
CA GLU A 430 12.28 -7.97 44.85
C GLU A 430 11.81 -6.85 43.92
N LEU A 431 11.99 -7.04 42.62
CA LEU A 431 11.59 -6.10 41.57
C LEU A 431 10.60 -6.78 40.62
N MET A 432 9.37 -6.26 40.56
CA MET A 432 8.28 -6.91 39.81
C MET A 432 7.69 -5.99 38.74
N PHE A 433 7.55 -6.51 37.53
CA PHE A 433 6.92 -5.88 36.38
C PHE A 433 5.74 -6.73 35.90
N LEU A 434 4.54 -6.30 36.25
CA LEU A 434 3.30 -7.04 36.01
C LEU A 434 2.41 -6.28 35.03
N LYS A 435 2.09 -6.87 33.87
CA LYS A 435 1.14 -6.30 32.90
C LYS A 435 1.44 -4.86 32.49
N ASN A 436 2.71 -4.49 32.33
CA ASN A 436 3.08 -3.16 31.81
C ASN A 436 3.11 -3.16 30.28
N GLY A 437 2.68 -2.05 29.68
CA GLY A 437 2.56 -1.86 28.24
C GLY A 437 3.40 -0.71 27.71
N ALA A 438 3.98 -0.87 26.54
CA ALA A 438 4.65 0.21 25.82
C ALA A 438 4.14 0.33 24.38
N THR A 439 3.80 1.55 23.93
CA THR A 439 3.37 1.78 22.54
C THR A 439 4.53 1.69 21.54
N THR A 440 5.77 1.70 22.00
CA THR A 440 6.95 1.55 21.15
C THR A 440 7.91 0.49 21.74
N LEU A 441 8.78 0.87 22.67
CA LEU A 441 9.94 0.06 23.08
C LEU A 441 9.77 -0.45 24.51
N GLY A 442 10.05 -1.74 24.74
CA GLY A 442 10.21 -2.34 26.07
C GLY A 442 8.96 -2.26 26.93
N GLY A 443 8.13 -3.31 26.97
CA GLY A 443 6.84 -3.25 27.67
C GLY A 443 6.94 -2.85 29.14
N ALA A 444 7.95 -3.36 29.83
CA ALA A 444 8.31 -2.97 31.18
C ALA A 444 9.41 -1.90 31.20
N ILE A 445 10.59 -2.21 30.65
CA ILE A 445 11.78 -1.36 30.76
C ILE A 445 12.29 -0.99 29.37
N CYS A 446 12.58 0.30 29.17
CA CYS A 446 13.31 0.81 28.02
C CYS A 446 14.59 1.51 28.49
N VAL A 447 15.75 1.03 28.03
CA VAL A 447 17.07 1.54 28.42
C VAL A 447 17.82 2.09 27.20
N PHE A 448 18.21 3.36 27.29
CA PHE A 448 19.15 3.99 26.35
C PHE A 448 20.49 4.23 27.05
N GLY A 449 21.52 3.52 26.59
CA GLY A 449 22.89 3.65 27.07
C GLY A 449 23.88 3.90 25.93
N ALA A 450 25.01 4.54 26.26
CA ALA A 450 26.11 4.72 25.32
C ALA A 450 26.84 3.38 25.08
N LEU A 451 27.26 3.15 23.83
CA LEU A 451 28.06 1.99 23.43
C LEU A 451 29.35 1.91 24.25
N MET A 452 29.82 0.69 24.49
CA MET A 452 31.01 0.43 25.28
C MET A 452 32.16 0.01 24.37
N ASN A 453 33.22 0.83 24.32
CA ASN A 453 34.46 0.53 23.59
C ASN A 453 35.59 0.03 24.51
N ASN A 454 35.32 -0.14 25.81
CA ASN A 454 36.29 -0.44 26.85
C ASN A 454 36.27 -1.91 27.28
N ILE A 455 37.28 -2.32 28.06
CA ILE A 455 37.45 -3.66 28.63
C ILE A 455 36.23 -4.03 29.48
N ILE A 456 35.65 -5.20 29.22
CA ILE A 456 34.55 -5.76 30.02
C ILE A 456 35.11 -6.20 31.36
N THR A 457 34.53 -5.71 32.44
CA THR A 457 34.95 -5.99 33.82
C THR A 457 34.13 -7.14 34.43
N SER A 458 34.73 -7.88 35.36
CA SER A 458 34.05 -8.98 36.05
C SER A 458 32.86 -8.48 36.88
N HIS A 459 31.82 -9.30 37.01
CA HIS A 459 30.63 -9.03 37.84
C HIS A 459 29.64 -7.96 37.29
N ASN A 460 29.72 -7.60 36.00
CA ASN A 460 28.77 -6.70 35.31
C ASN A 460 28.58 -5.29 35.94
N PRO A 461 29.60 -4.58 36.47
CA PRO A 461 29.40 -3.30 37.14
C PRO A 461 28.92 -2.17 36.19
N ASP A 462 29.10 -2.34 34.88
CA ASP A 462 28.70 -1.37 33.85
C ASP A 462 27.24 -1.53 33.38
N CYS A 463 26.58 -2.64 33.74
CA CYS A 463 25.21 -2.91 33.34
C CYS A 463 24.25 -1.89 33.99
N PHE A 464 23.11 -1.61 33.34
CA PHE A 464 22.07 -0.77 33.94
C PHE A 464 21.44 -1.41 35.19
N MET A 465 21.64 -2.70 35.40
CA MET A 465 21.20 -3.44 36.58
C MET A 465 22.41 -4.11 37.22
N THR A 466 22.66 -3.79 38.47
CA THR A 466 23.80 -4.28 39.26
C THR A 466 23.35 -4.67 40.68
N TYR A 467 24.29 -5.24 41.42
CA TYR A 467 24.06 -5.71 42.78
C TYR A 467 24.96 -4.95 43.75
N SER A 468 24.50 -4.76 44.99
CA SER A 468 25.22 -3.96 45.98
C SER A 468 26.57 -4.55 46.37
N GLU A 469 26.75 -5.87 46.24
CA GLU A 469 28.01 -6.58 46.48
C GLU A 469 28.79 -6.72 45.17
N SER A 470 29.73 -5.82 44.93
CA SER A 470 30.45 -5.66 43.64
C SER A 470 31.32 -6.85 43.21
N HIS A 471 31.57 -7.81 44.10
CA HIS A 471 32.41 -8.98 43.83
C HIS A 471 31.61 -10.26 43.58
N LEU A 472 30.27 -10.19 43.59
CA LEU A 472 29.42 -11.34 43.35
C LEU A 472 28.92 -11.38 41.89
N PRO A 473 29.08 -12.52 41.20
CA PRO A 473 28.57 -12.68 39.84
C PRO A 473 27.04 -12.72 39.83
N ALA A 474 26.45 -12.34 38.69
CA ALA A 474 25.01 -12.16 38.55
C ALA A 474 24.18 -13.44 38.76
N SER A 475 24.78 -14.61 38.55
CA SER A 475 24.19 -15.92 38.84
C SER A 475 23.92 -16.14 40.34
N GLN A 476 24.67 -15.46 41.22
CA GLN A 476 24.63 -15.62 42.68
C GLN A 476 23.86 -14.51 43.40
N TRP A 477 23.26 -13.56 42.67
CA TRP A 477 22.53 -12.46 43.28
C TRP A 477 21.30 -12.96 44.04
N LYS A 478 21.21 -12.61 45.32
CA LYS A 478 20.09 -12.98 46.21
C LYS A 478 18.95 -11.96 46.08
N THR A 479 18.37 -11.87 44.89
CA THR A 479 17.27 -10.95 44.54
C THR A 479 16.32 -11.63 43.56
N ASN A 480 15.04 -11.24 43.59
CA ASN A 480 14.02 -11.74 42.68
C ASN A 480 13.60 -10.65 41.69
N VAL A 481 13.68 -10.93 40.38
CA VAL A 481 13.27 -10.00 39.33
C VAL A 481 12.28 -10.70 38.40
N SER A 482 11.08 -10.14 38.24
CA SER A 482 10.03 -10.80 37.43
C SER A 482 9.40 -9.88 36.39
N PHE A 483 9.19 -10.43 35.20
CA PHE A 483 8.54 -9.81 34.05
C PHE A 483 7.39 -10.70 33.58
N ILE A 484 6.17 -10.35 34.02
CA ILE A 484 4.97 -11.16 33.81
C ILE A 484 3.94 -10.38 33.00
N GLU A 485 3.51 -10.93 31.87
CA GLU A 485 2.43 -10.40 31.02
C GLU A 485 2.66 -8.97 30.51
N ASN A 486 3.92 -8.54 30.37
CA ASN A 486 4.23 -7.24 29.78
C ASN A 486 4.11 -7.28 28.26
N PHE A 487 3.86 -6.13 27.63
CA PHE A 487 3.72 -6.05 26.18
C PHE A 487 4.32 -4.79 25.56
N SER A 488 4.80 -4.90 24.32
CA SER A 488 5.16 -3.73 23.51
C SER A 488 4.76 -3.86 22.05
N PHE A 489 4.62 -2.72 21.36
CA PHE A 489 4.19 -2.71 19.95
C PHE A 489 5.34 -2.67 18.93
N TYR A 490 6.61 -2.52 19.36
CA TYR A 490 7.74 -2.43 18.42
C TYR A 490 8.89 -3.40 18.73
N LYS A 491 9.64 -3.20 19.82
CA LYS A 491 10.79 -4.05 20.21
C LYS A 491 10.79 -4.34 21.71
N GLY A 492 11.20 -5.56 22.08
CA GLY A 492 11.35 -5.98 23.48
C GLY A 492 10.01 -6.10 24.20
N ALA A 493 9.45 -7.30 24.29
CA ALA A 493 8.14 -7.51 24.92
C ALA A 493 8.16 -7.08 26.40
N ALA A 494 9.25 -7.38 27.12
CA ALA A 494 9.50 -6.91 28.48
C ALA A 494 10.58 -5.83 28.53
N ILE A 495 11.74 -6.08 27.94
CA ILE A 495 12.91 -5.20 28.02
C ILE A 495 13.37 -4.81 26.62
N TYR A 496 13.51 -3.50 26.40
CA TYR A 496 14.33 -2.96 25.33
C TYR A 496 15.58 -2.32 25.90
N ILE A 497 16.75 -2.63 25.33
CA ILE A 497 18.02 -1.99 25.67
C ILE A 497 18.78 -1.66 24.39
N SER A 498 19.33 -0.45 24.27
CA SER A 498 20.05 -0.02 23.05
C SER A 498 21.15 -1.01 22.65
N SER A 499 21.95 -1.48 23.61
CA SER A 499 22.94 -2.54 23.41
C SER A 499 23.17 -3.36 24.69
N LEU A 500 23.40 -4.66 24.53
CA LEU A 500 23.73 -5.59 25.62
C LEU A 500 25.21 -5.57 26.01
N GLN A 501 26.07 -4.80 25.32
CA GLN A 501 27.51 -4.77 25.54
C GLN A 501 27.93 -4.60 27.01
N ARG A 502 27.15 -3.84 27.79
CA ARG A 502 27.43 -3.57 29.22
C ARG A 502 26.92 -4.65 30.18
N CYS A 503 26.05 -5.55 29.72
CA CYS A 503 25.40 -6.58 30.53
C CYS A 503 25.76 -8.01 30.11
N GLN A 504 26.64 -8.15 29.10
CA GLN A 504 26.95 -9.44 28.46
C GLN A 504 28.00 -10.27 29.21
N TRP A 505 28.56 -9.81 30.33
CA TRP A 505 29.60 -10.57 31.03
C TRP A 505 29.03 -11.88 31.58
N SER A 506 29.80 -12.97 31.42
CA SER A 506 29.49 -14.33 31.84
C SER A 506 30.67 -14.95 32.59
N GLU A 507 30.40 -15.86 33.52
CA GLU A 507 31.43 -16.58 34.29
C GLU A 507 32.24 -17.55 33.42
N GLU A 508 31.66 -18.06 32.34
CA GLU A 508 32.30 -19.02 31.42
C GLU A 508 33.01 -18.32 30.25
N ALA A 509 34.19 -18.80 29.85
CA ALA A 509 34.92 -18.33 28.67
C ALA A 509 34.06 -18.44 27.40
N PRO A 510 33.99 -17.42 26.52
CA PRO A 510 34.86 -16.24 26.39
C PRO A 510 34.45 -15.04 27.29
N HIS A 511 33.74 -15.29 28.40
CA HIS A 511 33.26 -14.29 29.37
C HIS A 511 32.30 -13.26 28.80
N THR A 512 31.77 -13.52 27.60
CA THR A 512 30.84 -12.67 26.89
C THR A 512 29.78 -13.55 26.21
N ASP A 513 28.56 -13.48 26.71
CA ASP A 513 27.42 -14.20 26.13
C ASP A 513 26.16 -13.32 26.19
N PRO A 514 25.76 -12.71 25.06
CA PRO A 514 24.54 -11.92 24.98
C PRO A 514 23.28 -12.72 25.38
N LYS A 515 23.24 -14.04 25.16
CA LYS A 515 22.04 -14.86 25.45
C LYS A 515 21.81 -15.02 26.95
N LYS A 516 22.87 -15.06 27.76
CA LYS A 516 22.81 -15.11 29.24
C LYS A 516 22.55 -13.75 29.88
N ALA A 517 22.76 -12.64 29.15
CA ALA A 517 22.55 -11.29 29.66
C ALA A 517 21.10 -11.10 30.13
N LEU A 518 20.91 -10.60 31.37
CA LEU A 518 19.60 -10.42 32.02
C LEU A 518 18.79 -11.72 32.20
N ARG A 519 19.46 -12.87 32.04
CA ARG A 519 18.96 -14.23 32.28
C ARG A 519 19.98 -15.01 33.13
N TRP A 520 20.55 -14.31 34.11
CA TRP A 520 21.73 -14.79 34.84
C TRP A 520 21.43 -15.92 35.83
N SER A 521 20.19 -16.01 36.32
CA SER A 521 19.76 -17.05 37.25
C SER A 521 18.25 -17.30 37.15
N ASN A 522 17.77 -18.37 37.79
CA ASN A 522 16.34 -18.69 37.89
C ASN A 522 15.51 -17.64 38.64
N ASN A 523 16.17 -16.69 39.31
CA ASN A 523 15.50 -15.59 39.99
C ASN A 523 15.04 -14.49 39.02
N PHE A 524 15.49 -14.52 37.76
CA PHE A 524 15.03 -13.67 36.65
C PHE A 524 13.94 -14.39 35.86
N VAL A 525 12.69 -14.10 36.18
CA VAL A 525 11.52 -14.81 35.63
C VAL A 525 10.88 -13.99 34.51
N TYR A 526 10.73 -14.61 33.33
CA TYR A 526 9.97 -14.06 32.20
C TYR A 526 8.79 -14.99 31.90
N ARG A 527 7.55 -14.46 31.91
CA ARG A 527 6.34 -15.26 31.69
C ARG A 527 5.30 -14.49 30.91
N ASN A 528 4.80 -15.10 29.82
CA ASN A 528 3.67 -14.61 29.03
C ASN A 528 3.80 -13.17 28.51
N ASN A 529 5.03 -12.66 28.27
CA ASN A 529 5.17 -11.34 27.65
C ASN A 529 4.88 -11.43 26.14
N SER A 530 4.40 -10.32 25.56
CA SER A 530 3.92 -10.31 24.16
C SER A 530 4.42 -9.12 23.35
N LEU A 531 4.58 -9.34 22.05
CA LEU A 531 4.98 -8.31 21.08
C LEU A 531 3.88 -8.19 20.02
N PHE A 532 3.45 -6.96 19.72
CA PHE A 532 2.41 -6.67 18.72
C PHE A 532 2.93 -5.72 17.62
N PRO A 533 3.88 -6.15 16.77
CA PRO A 533 4.38 -5.31 15.68
C PRO A 533 3.28 -5.11 14.63
N GLY A 534 2.86 -3.86 14.43
CA GLY A 534 1.88 -3.51 13.38
C GLY A 534 0.42 -3.82 13.73
N GLY A 535 0.07 -3.97 15.00
CA GLY A 535 -1.31 -3.81 15.49
C GLY A 535 -2.25 -5.03 15.50
N LEU A 536 -1.93 -6.18 14.87
CA LEU A 536 -2.90 -7.29 14.80
C LEU A 536 -2.34 -8.73 14.84
N ARG A 537 -1.01 -8.96 14.94
CA ARG A 537 -0.45 -10.33 15.04
C ARG A 537 0.36 -10.55 16.31
N TYR A 538 -0.05 -11.60 17.02
CA TYR A 538 0.61 -12.18 18.18
C TYR A 538 1.88 -12.93 17.75
N LEU A 539 3.04 -12.54 18.27
CA LEU A 539 4.26 -13.34 18.20
C LEU A 539 4.56 -13.90 19.60
N PRO A 540 4.31 -15.20 19.86
CA PRO A 540 4.66 -15.80 21.14
C PRO A 540 6.18 -15.90 21.31
N GLY A 541 6.69 -15.35 22.42
CA GLY A 541 7.55 -16.11 23.34
C GLY A 541 9.05 -16.29 23.06
N ASN A 542 9.70 -15.55 22.14
CA ASN A 542 11.19 -15.51 22.08
C ASN A 542 11.81 -14.10 22.16
N ASN A 543 11.01 -13.03 22.13
CA ASN A 543 11.49 -11.64 22.09
C ASN A 543 11.25 -10.86 23.39
N ASP A 544 11.32 -11.53 24.56
CA ASP A 544 11.19 -10.87 25.87
C ASP A 544 12.14 -9.68 26.01
N ILE A 545 13.36 -9.87 25.50
CA ILE A 545 14.42 -8.87 25.46
C ILE A 545 14.75 -8.63 23.99
N SER A 546 14.86 -7.37 23.59
CA SER A 546 15.36 -7.01 22.26
C SER A 546 16.31 -5.82 22.33
N THR A 547 17.19 -5.73 21.35
CA THR A 547 18.13 -4.62 21.20
C THR A 547 17.93 -3.85 19.91
N GLU A 548 18.81 -2.89 19.66
CA GLU A 548 18.96 -2.30 18.33
C GLU A 548 19.40 -3.35 17.30
N THR A 549 19.12 -3.05 16.03
CA THR A 549 19.44 -3.92 14.90
C THR A 549 20.97 -4.02 14.77
N LYS A 550 21.56 -5.20 14.87
CA LYS A 550 23.01 -5.42 14.75
C LYS A 550 23.45 -5.86 13.37
N SER A 551 22.64 -6.71 12.73
CA SER A 551 23.00 -7.29 11.44
C SER A 551 21.77 -7.44 10.55
N TYR A 552 22.03 -7.72 9.28
CA TYR A 552 20.98 -8.00 8.31
C TYR A 552 21.23 -9.34 7.64
N HIS A 553 20.15 -10.02 7.27
CA HIS A 553 20.20 -11.22 6.46
C HIS A 553 19.37 -11.02 5.18
N HIS A 554 19.97 -11.32 4.03
CA HIS A 554 19.30 -11.29 2.74
C HIS A 554 19.10 -12.71 2.23
N SER A 555 17.87 -13.05 1.86
CA SER A 555 17.50 -14.39 1.36
C SER A 555 17.19 -14.43 -0.14
N GLY A 556 17.49 -13.36 -0.87
CA GLY A 556 17.31 -13.26 -2.33
C GLY A 556 18.51 -13.75 -3.15
N ALA A 557 18.48 -13.49 -4.45
CA ALA A 557 19.56 -13.84 -5.38
C ALA A 557 20.91 -13.24 -4.95
N LYS A 558 22.01 -13.94 -5.26
CA LYS A 558 23.36 -13.45 -5.01
C LYS A 558 23.61 -12.16 -5.81
N SER A 559 24.18 -11.15 -5.17
CA SER A 559 24.61 -9.91 -5.81
C SER A 559 25.79 -10.16 -6.78
N PRO A 560 25.95 -9.38 -7.87
CA PRO A 560 25.16 -8.19 -8.23
C PRO A 560 23.82 -8.51 -8.91
N ILE A 561 22.80 -7.70 -8.60
CA ILE A 561 21.46 -7.85 -9.17
C ILE A 561 21.32 -6.95 -10.40
N LYS A 562 20.86 -7.52 -11.51
CA LYS A 562 20.59 -6.78 -12.75
C LYS A 562 19.22 -6.11 -12.66
N LEU A 563 19.20 -4.79 -12.62
CA LEU A 563 17.96 -4.01 -12.54
C LEU A 563 18.03 -2.80 -13.46
N ALA A 564 16.93 -2.47 -14.12
CA ALA A 564 16.78 -1.22 -14.88
C ALA A 564 16.22 -0.07 -14.00
N PRO A 565 16.45 1.20 -14.37
CA PRO A 565 15.88 2.34 -13.64
C PRO A 565 14.35 2.28 -13.56
N GLY A 566 13.80 2.35 -12.36
CA GLY A 566 12.36 2.27 -12.08
C GLY A 566 11.80 0.85 -11.92
N GLN A 567 12.57 -0.19 -12.25
CA GLN A 567 12.14 -1.58 -12.08
C GLN A 567 11.98 -1.93 -10.59
N LEU A 568 10.86 -2.56 -10.22
CA LEU A 568 10.65 -3.03 -8.85
C LEU A 568 11.39 -4.35 -8.59
N TYR A 569 12.09 -4.39 -7.46
CA TYR A 569 12.75 -5.57 -6.92
C TYR A 569 12.23 -5.86 -5.51
N ASP A 570 11.69 -7.06 -5.30
CA ASP A 570 11.24 -7.50 -3.99
C ASP A 570 12.43 -7.84 -3.08
N LEU A 571 12.90 -6.84 -2.34
CA LEU A 571 14.04 -6.98 -1.43
C LEU A 571 13.64 -7.81 -0.21
N LYS A 572 14.22 -9.01 -0.10
CA LYS A 572 14.04 -9.94 1.04
C LYS A 572 15.12 -9.73 2.09
N LEU A 573 15.14 -8.53 2.68
CA LEU A 573 16.08 -8.13 3.74
C LEU A 573 15.41 -8.20 5.11
N ARG A 574 16.07 -8.80 6.09
CA ARG A 574 15.61 -8.87 7.49
C ARG A 574 16.66 -8.34 8.45
N GLY A 575 16.23 -7.63 9.49
CA GLY A 575 17.10 -7.12 10.55
C GLY A 575 17.15 -8.08 11.75
N TYR A 576 18.33 -8.28 12.31
CA TYR A 576 18.55 -9.10 13.49
C TYR A 576 19.22 -8.27 14.58
N ASP A 577 18.78 -8.46 15.82
CA ASP A 577 19.32 -7.81 17.01
C ASP A 577 20.56 -8.56 17.58
N GLU A 578 21.11 -8.14 18.71
CA GLU A 578 22.30 -8.78 19.31
C GLU A 578 22.05 -10.20 19.83
N LEU A 579 20.78 -10.56 20.06
CA LEU A 579 20.34 -11.88 20.51
C LEU A 579 20.01 -12.83 19.35
N GLY A 580 20.02 -12.31 18.11
CA GLY A 580 19.62 -13.06 16.92
C GLY A 580 18.10 -13.11 16.70
N ASN A 581 17.34 -12.25 17.36
CA ASN A 581 15.91 -12.13 17.12
C ASN A 581 15.66 -11.31 15.84
N ASN A 582 14.67 -11.71 15.04
CA ASN A 582 14.20 -10.90 13.92
C ASN A 582 13.44 -9.68 14.46
N VAL A 583 13.94 -8.48 14.18
CA VAL A 583 13.41 -7.23 14.73
C VAL A 583 13.04 -6.26 13.60
N PRO A 584 12.01 -5.40 13.80
CA PRO A 584 11.72 -4.36 12.84
C PRO A 584 12.84 -3.32 12.77
N ALA A 585 13.11 -2.79 11.58
CA ALA A 585 14.18 -1.82 11.37
C ALA A 585 13.76 -0.74 10.36
N TRP A 586 14.09 0.52 10.66
CA TRP A 586 13.88 1.66 9.75
C TRP A 586 15.17 1.91 8.98
N VAL A 587 15.21 1.47 7.73
CA VAL A 587 16.44 1.37 6.96
C VAL A 587 16.51 2.45 5.90
N PHE A 588 17.61 3.19 5.90
CA PHE A 588 17.95 4.22 4.94
C PHE A 588 18.95 3.70 3.89
N PRO A 589 18.64 3.78 2.59
CA PRO A 589 19.55 3.43 1.50
C PRO A 589 20.48 4.61 1.15
N LEU A 590 21.79 4.36 1.06
CA LEU A 590 22.82 5.36 0.70
C LEU A 590 23.83 4.75 -0.27
N GLU A 591 24.20 5.46 -1.34
CA GLU A 591 25.27 5.04 -2.26
C GLU A 591 26.65 5.14 -1.58
N THR A 592 27.50 4.10 -1.64
CA THR A 592 28.78 4.07 -0.89
C THR A 592 29.89 4.94 -1.47
N ASP A 593 29.85 5.23 -2.76
CA ASP A 593 31.00 5.79 -3.50
C ASP A 593 30.95 7.33 -3.62
N GLY A 594 29.99 7.98 -2.95
CA GLY A 594 29.82 9.44 -2.92
C GLY A 594 30.28 10.04 -1.59
N LEU A 595 31.59 10.01 -1.31
CA LEU A 595 32.19 10.62 -0.11
C LEU A 595 32.82 12.00 -0.43
N GLY A 596 32.20 12.75 -1.33
CA GLY A 596 32.52 14.15 -1.61
C GLY A 596 31.24 14.97 -1.58
N LEU A 597 31.21 16.02 -0.76
CA LEU A 597 30.07 16.90 -0.48
C LEU A 597 29.61 17.74 -1.70
N ASP A 598 29.98 17.37 -2.93
CA ASP A 598 29.77 18.20 -4.11
C ASP A 598 29.40 17.45 -5.42
N THR A 599 28.93 16.20 -5.35
CA THR A 599 28.31 15.57 -6.52
C THR A 599 27.07 14.76 -6.14
N ALA A 600 25.95 15.12 -6.76
CA ALA A 600 24.65 14.47 -6.65
C ALA A 600 24.77 12.93 -6.65
N LEU A 601 24.04 12.27 -5.74
CA LEU A 601 23.81 10.81 -5.81
C LEU A 601 23.57 10.42 -7.27
N ARG A 602 24.29 9.42 -7.77
CA ARG A 602 24.12 8.96 -9.15
C ARG A 602 23.01 7.93 -9.23
N VAL A 603 22.74 7.23 -8.12
CA VAL A 603 21.61 6.33 -7.91
C VAL A 603 20.68 6.88 -6.83
N TRP A 604 19.41 7.09 -7.15
CA TRP A 604 18.38 7.62 -6.25
C TRP A 604 17.37 6.52 -5.90
N PRO A 605 17.42 5.93 -4.70
CA PRO A 605 16.36 5.06 -4.22
C PRO A 605 15.01 5.79 -4.24
N ASN A 606 13.96 5.12 -4.69
CA ASN A 606 12.64 5.76 -4.85
C ASN A 606 12.00 6.16 -3.53
N SER A 607 12.27 5.41 -2.46
CA SER A 607 11.84 5.74 -1.10
C SER A 607 13.04 6.09 -0.24
N PRO A 608 12.96 7.18 0.56
CA PRO A 608 14.05 7.57 1.43
C PRO A 608 14.21 6.65 2.64
N ILE A 609 13.14 5.96 3.07
CA ILE A 609 13.16 5.08 4.24
C ILE A 609 12.32 3.83 3.96
N TYR A 610 12.84 2.66 4.32
CA TYR A 610 12.16 1.38 4.26
C TYR A 610 11.90 0.83 5.66
N LEU A 611 10.69 0.33 5.92
CA LEU A 611 10.38 -0.40 7.15
C LEU A 611 10.52 -1.90 6.91
N LEU A 612 11.52 -2.52 7.51
CA LEU A 612 11.65 -3.97 7.53
C LEU A 612 10.71 -4.53 8.60
N SER A 613 9.76 -5.37 8.19
CA SER A 613 8.83 -6.01 9.10
C SER A 613 9.29 -7.42 9.48
N PRO A 614 9.15 -7.85 10.74
CA PRO A 614 9.44 -9.22 11.13
C PRO A 614 8.36 -10.18 10.59
N GLY A 615 8.71 -11.02 9.62
CA GLY A 615 7.82 -12.08 9.12
C GLY A 615 8.47 -13.01 8.08
N ASN A 616 7.92 -14.22 7.93
CA ASN A 616 8.45 -15.21 6.98
C ASN A 616 8.23 -14.82 5.50
N SER A 617 7.27 -13.95 5.20
CA SER A 617 6.91 -13.51 3.84
C SER A 617 7.11 -12.01 3.59
N SER A 618 7.79 -11.28 4.48
CA SER A 618 7.97 -9.83 4.33
C SER A 618 8.96 -9.51 3.21
N THR A 619 8.45 -9.03 2.07
CA THR A 619 9.24 -8.44 0.99
C THR A 619 9.05 -6.93 1.02
N THR A 620 10.12 -6.18 0.75
CA THR A 620 10.06 -4.71 0.66
C THR A 620 10.33 -4.30 -0.79
N PRO A 621 9.42 -3.57 -1.46
CA PRO A 621 9.63 -3.16 -2.85
C PRO A 621 10.75 -2.12 -2.92
N PHE A 622 11.82 -2.45 -3.62
CA PHE A 622 12.98 -1.58 -3.86
C PHE A 622 13.03 -1.19 -5.33
N SER A 623 13.31 0.09 -5.61
CA SER A 623 13.56 0.59 -6.97
C SER A 623 14.41 1.86 -6.89
N TYR A 624 15.06 2.20 -8.01
CA TYR A 624 15.96 3.34 -8.08
C TYR A 624 15.80 4.13 -9.39
N GLY A 625 16.17 5.41 -9.37
CA GLY A 625 16.41 6.24 -10.56
C GLY A 625 17.89 6.61 -10.69
N ILE A 626 18.30 7.09 -11.85
CA ILE A 626 19.70 7.49 -12.13
C ILE A 626 19.78 8.83 -12.83
N SER A 627 20.96 9.45 -12.87
CA SER A 627 21.15 10.69 -13.65
C SER A 627 21.29 10.41 -15.15
N GLU A 628 20.97 11.41 -15.99
CA GLU A 628 21.11 11.29 -17.44
C GLU A 628 22.55 11.01 -17.88
N ALA A 629 23.53 11.64 -17.22
CA ALA A 629 24.95 11.40 -17.47
C ALA A 629 25.34 9.92 -17.25
N LEU A 630 24.85 9.31 -16.17
CA LEU A 630 25.09 7.90 -15.88
C LEU A 630 24.35 6.98 -16.86
N TYR A 631 23.13 7.35 -17.28
CA TYR A 631 22.40 6.57 -18.29
C TYR A 631 23.11 6.54 -19.65
N ARG A 632 23.69 7.67 -20.07
CA ARG A 632 24.53 7.74 -21.29
C ARG A 632 25.78 6.85 -21.20
N GLU A 633 26.38 6.73 -20.01
CA GLU A 633 27.50 5.81 -19.77
C GLU A 633 27.08 4.34 -19.95
N ILE A 634 25.90 3.95 -19.44
CA ILE A 634 25.31 2.61 -19.64
C ILE A 634 25.04 2.34 -21.13
N GLN A 635 24.65 3.36 -21.89
CA GLN A 635 24.42 3.23 -23.33
C GLN A 635 25.70 2.91 -24.12
N ASN A 636 26.81 3.59 -23.78
CA ASN A 636 28.05 3.58 -24.55
C ASN A 636 29.08 2.52 -24.09
N SER A 637 29.00 2.05 -22.85
CA SER A 637 29.96 1.09 -22.31
C SER A 637 29.64 -0.36 -22.68
N ARG A 638 30.66 -1.15 -23.02
CA ARG A 638 30.57 -2.62 -23.16
C ARG A 638 30.45 -3.32 -21.81
N SER A 639 30.99 -2.72 -20.73
CA SER A 639 30.85 -3.20 -19.36
C SER A 639 29.82 -2.37 -18.60
N LYS A 640 28.83 -3.05 -18.02
CA LYS A 640 27.75 -2.41 -17.27
C LYS A 640 28.27 -1.96 -15.91
N PRO A 641 28.10 -0.69 -15.50
CA PRO A 641 28.59 -0.22 -14.22
C PRO A 641 27.85 -0.89 -13.05
N ILE A 642 28.60 -1.34 -12.05
CA ILE A 642 28.08 -1.89 -10.79
C ILE A 642 28.08 -0.77 -9.74
N ARG A 643 26.96 -0.56 -9.05
CA ARG A 643 26.81 0.41 -7.97
C ARG A 643 26.45 -0.30 -6.66
N LYS A 644 26.94 0.25 -5.54
CA LYS A 644 26.75 -0.31 -4.21
C LYS A 644 25.83 0.59 -3.39
N VAL A 645 24.68 0.05 -3.01
CA VAL A 645 23.69 0.72 -2.15
C VAL A 645 23.79 0.14 -0.75
N LYS A 646 24.18 0.97 0.21
CA LYS A 646 24.29 0.64 1.63
C LYS A 646 22.98 0.91 2.34
N PHE A 647 22.49 -0.09 3.05
CA PHE A 647 21.31 -0.03 3.91
C PHE A 647 21.77 0.10 5.37
N VAL A 648 21.34 1.16 6.06
CA VAL A 648 21.70 1.48 7.46
C VAL A 648 20.44 1.76 8.27
N ASP A 649 20.35 1.25 9.50
CA ASP A 649 19.21 1.55 10.38
C ASP A 649 19.44 2.91 11.05
N LEU A 650 18.58 3.90 10.78
CA LEU A 650 18.70 5.24 11.37
C LEU A 650 18.48 5.24 12.89
N SER A 651 17.76 4.24 13.41
CA SER A 651 17.43 4.12 14.82
C SER A 651 18.48 3.34 15.62
N SER A 652 19.50 2.79 14.96
CA SER A 652 20.52 1.97 15.58
C SER A 652 21.82 2.75 15.76
N SER A 653 22.31 2.82 16.99
CA SER A 653 23.67 3.21 17.35
C SER A 653 24.69 2.13 16.99
N LEU A 654 24.29 0.85 16.90
CA LEU A 654 25.17 -0.24 16.51
C LEU A 654 25.59 -0.13 15.04
N ASN A 655 26.85 -0.48 14.75
CA ASN A 655 27.37 -0.52 13.38
C ASN A 655 26.73 -1.67 12.59
N ASN A 656 25.61 -1.39 11.95
CA ASN A 656 24.94 -2.29 11.03
C ASN A 656 25.07 -1.74 9.60
N LYS A 657 25.38 -2.62 8.65
CA LYS A 657 25.38 -2.27 7.24
C LYS A 657 25.11 -3.49 6.40
N TYR A 658 24.20 -3.34 5.45
CA TYR A 658 24.03 -4.28 4.36
C TYR A 658 24.35 -3.57 3.05
N VAL A 659 25.14 -4.20 2.17
CA VAL A 659 25.49 -3.62 0.88
C VAL A 659 24.84 -4.45 -0.22
N LEU A 660 23.99 -3.80 -1.01
CA LEU A 660 23.39 -4.36 -2.20
C LEU A 660 24.17 -3.89 -3.42
N GLU A 661 24.74 -4.82 -4.17
CA GLU A 661 25.39 -4.50 -5.44
C GLU A 661 24.38 -4.64 -6.59
N ILE A 662 24.28 -3.58 -7.40
CA ILE A 662 23.32 -3.47 -8.51
C ILE A 662 24.12 -3.27 -9.80
N GLU A 663 23.92 -4.14 -10.78
CA GLU A 663 24.45 -3.98 -12.13
C GLU A 663 23.42 -3.22 -12.97
N LEU A 664 23.75 -1.98 -13.35
CA LEU A 664 22.79 -1.08 -13.99
C LEU A 664 22.46 -1.52 -15.42
N GLN A 665 21.17 -1.71 -15.71
CA GLN A 665 20.69 -2.10 -17.04
C GLN A 665 20.12 -0.92 -17.85
N LYS A 666 20.06 -1.09 -19.18
CA LYS A 666 19.38 -0.14 -20.08
C LYS A 666 17.87 -0.29 -19.88
N CYS A 667 17.08 0.71 -20.27
CA CYS A 667 15.63 0.53 -20.31
C CYS A 667 15.28 -0.65 -21.25
N PRO A 668 14.34 -1.51 -20.86
CA PRO A 668 13.92 -2.62 -21.70
C PRO A 668 13.20 -2.10 -22.97
N PRO A 669 13.17 -2.87 -24.06
CA PRO A 669 12.46 -2.48 -25.28
C PRO A 669 10.99 -2.11 -25.00
N GLY A 670 10.54 -0.99 -25.57
CA GLY A 670 9.20 -0.42 -25.30
C GLY A 670 9.14 0.59 -24.14
N PHE A 671 10.28 0.84 -23.49
CA PHE A 671 10.43 1.90 -22.49
C PHE A 671 11.59 2.83 -22.84
N ASP A 672 11.33 4.13 -22.77
CA ASP A 672 12.33 5.19 -22.95
C ASP A 672 12.76 5.77 -21.60
N TYR A 673 14.03 6.17 -21.50
CA TYR A 673 14.52 6.85 -20.30
C TYR A 673 14.03 8.30 -20.29
N ASP A 674 13.33 8.68 -19.22
CA ASP A 674 12.87 10.04 -19.01
C ASP A 674 13.80 10.76 -18.02
N SER A 675 14.47 11.82 -18.48
CA SER A 675 15.41 12.60 -17.69
C SER A 675 14.76 13.34 -16.52
N THR A 676 13.46 13.64 -16.61
CA THR A 676 12.71 14.35 -15.56
C THR A 676 12.37 13.43 -14.40
N SER A 677 11.80 12.25 -14.70
CA SER A 677 11.47 11.24 -13.69
C SER A 677 12.65 10.34 -13.30
N ARG A 678 13.77 10.40 -14.05
CA ARG A 678 15.02 9.63 -13.83
C ARG A 678 14.83 8.11 -13.92
N LYS A 679 13.80 7.65 -14.64
CA LYS A 679 13.35 6.25 -14.73
C LYS A 679 12.96 5.88 -16.15
N CYS A 680 12.81 4.58 -16.41
CA CYS A 680 12.23 4.07 -17.65
C CYS A 680 10.71 4.29 -17.67
N LYS A 681 10.19 4.86 -18.75
CA LYS A 681 8.75 5.15 -18.96
C LYS A 681 8.25 4.47 -20.23
N CYS A 682 7.04 3.91 -20.17
CA CYS A 682 6.43 3.21 -21.31
C CYS A 682 6.16 4.17 -22.47
N THR A 683 6.46 3.72 -23.69
CA THR A 683 6.22 4.45 -24.93
C THR A 683 4.79 4.15 -25.44
N GLU A 684 3.76 4.64 -24.73
CA GLU A 684 2.34 4.30 -24.96
C GLU A 684 1.79 4.72 -26.35
N ASN A 685 2.49 5.58 -27.09
CA ASN A 685 2.06 6.08 -28.40
C ASN A 685 2.58 5.26 -29.60
N ALA A 686 3.29 4.15 -29.36
CA ALA A 686 3.79 3.31 -30.44
C ALA A 686 2.68 2.40 -31.02
N VAL A 687 2.58 2.34 -32.35
CA VAL A 687 1.65 1.43 -33.06
C VAL A 687 1.88 0.00 -32.57
N GLY A 688 0.81 -0.75 -32.29
CA GLY A 688 0.86 -2.16 -31.88
C GLY A 688 1.10 -2.45 -30.39
N ILE A 689 1.44 -1.45 -29.55
CA ILE A 689 1.47 -1.62 -28.08
C ILE A 689 0.07 -1.37 -27.52
N GLU A 690 -0.42 -2.26 -26.65
CA GLU A 690 -1.69 -2.09 -25.94
C GLU A 690 -1.48 -1.46 -24.56
N ARG A 691 -0.46 -1.91 -23.82
CA ARG A 691 -0.08 -1.37 -22.50
C ARG A 691 1.31 -1.83 -22.08
N CYS A 692 1.86 -1.20 -21.04
CA CYS A 692 3.02 -1.71 -20.31
C CYS A 692 2.69 -1.95 -18.82
N ASP A 693 3.41 -2.87 -18.17
CA ASP A 693 3.44 -2.97 -16.72
C ASP A 693 4.64 -2.17 -16.17
N GLY A 694 4.34 -1.10 -15.41
CA GLY A 694 5.36 -0.24 -14.81
C GLY A 694 6.15 -0.90 -13.68
N ASN A 695 5.66 -1.99 -13.09
CA ASN A 695 6.32 -2.67 -11.98
C ASN A 695 7.42 -3.61 -12.48
N SER A 696 7.07 -4.52 -13.41
CA SER A 696 8.00 -5.48 -14.00
C SER A 696 8.75 -4.93 -15.22
N LEU A 697 8.35 -3.76 -15.72
CA LEU A 697 8.77 -3.18 -17.01
C LEU A 697 8.52 -4.14 -18.19
N SER A 698 7.36 -4.79 -18.22
CA SER A 698 6.94 -5.71 -19.30
C SER A 698 6.01 -5.03 -20.30
N VAL A 699 6.10 -5.41 -21.58
CA VAL A 699 5.27 -4.85 -22.66
C VAL A 699 4.18 -5.82 -23.09
N PHE A 700 2.98 -5.30 -23.33
CA PHE A 700 1.84 -6.05 -23.86
C PHE A 700 1.43 -5.49 -25.22
N ILE A 701 1.48 -6.34 -26.25
CA ILE A 701 1.14 -5.99 -27.63
C ILE A 701 -0.35 -6.26 -27.93
N LYS A 702 -0.87 -5.61 -28.96
CA LYS A 702 -2.25 -5.82 -29.42
C LYS A 702 -2.46 -7.22 -29.99
N ASP A 703 -3.63 -7.80 -29.77
CA ASP A 703 -3.98 -9.09 -30.36
C ASP A 703 -4.02 -8.99 -31.89
N GLY A 704 -3.47 -9.99 -32.59
CA GLY A 704 -3.28 -9.97 -34.04
C GLY A 704 -2.06 -9.18 -34.54
N TYR A 705 -1.23 -8.64 -33.66
CA TYR A 705 0.06 -8.05 -34.02
C TYR A 705 1.22 -9.01 -33.73
N TRP A 706 2.25 -8.91 -34.57
CA TRP A 706 3.57 -9.50 -34.40
C TRP A 706 4.54 -8.40 -33.96
N ALA A 707 5.47 -8.71 -33.06
CA ALA A 707 6.48 -7.77 -32.58
C ALA A 707 7.90 -8.37 -32.62
N ASN A 708 8.91 -7.53 -32.83
CA ASN A 708 10.31 -7.95 -32.74
C ASN A 708 11.18 -6.80 -32.25
N VAL A 709 12.42 -7.09 -31.88
CA VAL A 709 13.39 -6.09 -31.43
C VAL A 709 14.48 -5.96 -32.50
N THR A 710 14.76 -4.74 -32.94
CA THR A 710 15.84 -4.45 -33.90
C THR A 710 17.22 -4.59 -33.24
N GLU A 711 18.29 -4.62 -34.05
CA GLU A 711 19.68 -4.62 -33.54
C GLU A 711 19.97 -3.40 -32.63
N ASP A 712 19.30 -2.28 -32.86
CA ASP A 712 19.38 -1.05 -32.05
C ASP A 712 18.55 -1.10 -30.75
N GLY A 713 17.87 -2.22 -30.47
CA GLY A 713 17.06 -2.41 -29.26
C GLY A 713 15.67 -1.78 -29.31
N THR A 714 15.22 -1.33 -30.48
CA THR A 714 13.91 -0.71 -30.68
C THR A 714 12.84 -1.77 -30.91
N LEU A 715 11.69 -1.63 -30.25
CA LEU A 715 10.55 -2.52 -30.47
C LEU A 715 9.83 -2.14 -31.77
N ILE A 716 9.70 -3.08 -32.70
CA ILE A 716 8.92 -2.98 -33.93
C ILE A 716 7.68 -3.86 -33.85
N THR A 717 6.56 -3.43 -34.44
CA THR A 717 5.31 -4.18 -34.49
C THR A 717 4.68 -4.14 -35.88
N TYR A 718 3.92 -5.18 -36.25
CA TYR A 718 3.19 -5.27 -37.53
C TYR A 718 1.98 -6.22 -37.44
N TYR A 719 1.09 -6.27 -38.43
CA TYR A 719 -0.02 -7.24 -38.48
C TYR A 719 0.49 -8.67 -38.67
N CYS A 720 0.01 -9.60 -37.84
CA CYS A 720 0.33 -11.01 -37.94
C CYS A 720 -0.68 -11.74 -38.85
N PRO A 721 -0.22 -12.63 -39.77
CA PRO A 721 -1.12 -13.49 -40.53
C PRO A 721 -2.04 -14.30 -39.62
N TYR A 722 -3.26 -14.55 -40.10
CA TYR A 722 -4.27 -15.23 -39.31
C TYR A 722 -3.82 -16.63 -38.90
N GLY A 723 -3.91 -16.92 -37.60
CA GLY A 723 -3.53 -18.22 -37.04
C GLY A 723 -2.03 -18.45 -36.89
N TYR A 724 -1.17 -17.45 -37.18
CA TYR A 724 0.29 -17.61 -37.08
C TYR A 724 0.82 -17.20 -35.69
N CYS A 725 0.26 -16.15 -35.09
CA CYS A 725 0.62 -15.69 -33.75
C CYS A 725 -0.34 -16.22 -32.67
N GLN A 726 0.19 -16.49 -31.48
CA GLN A 726 -0.57 -16.82 -30.27
C GLN A 726 -0.56 -15.66 -29.27
N CYS A 727 -1.74 -15.33 -28.73
CA CYS A 727 -1.87 -14.32 -27.69
C CYS A 727 -1.85 -14.94 -26.29
N VAL A 728 -0.72 -14.83 -25.59
CA VAL A 728 -0.62 -15.21 -24.18
C VAL A 728 -1.11 -14.05 -23.33
N LYS A 729 -2.28 -14.21 -22.70
CA LYS A 729 -2.84 -13.19 -21.79
C LYS A 729 -2.05 -13.15 -20.48
N GLY A 730 -1.84 -11.95 -19.95
CA GLY A 730 -1.32 -11.78 -18.59
C GLY A 730 -2.25 -12.39 -17.54
N GLY A 731 -1.69 -12.95 -16.47
CA GLY A 731 -2.46 -13.53 -15.36
C GLY A 731 -3.34 -12.54 -14.59
N ASP A 732 -3.32 -11.26 -14.98
CA ASP A 732 -4.07 -10.13 -14.40
C ASP A 732 -5.45 -9.89 -15.06
N GLY A 733 -5.80 -10.64 -16.11
CA GLY A 733 -7.09 -10.53 -16.80
C GLY A 733 -7.27 -9.24 -17.63
N LYS A 734 -6.22 -8.44 -17.80
CA LYS A 734 -6.23 -7.19 -18.58
C LYS A 734 -5.92 -7.43 -20.06
N ALA A 735 -6.32 -6.50 -20.93
CA ALA A 735 -6.15 -6.59 -22.38
C ALA A 735 -4.66 -6.57 -22.81
N GLY A 736 -4.35 -7.22 -23.94
CA GLY A 736 -2.99 -7.29 -24.51
C GLY A 736 -2.29 -8.64 -24.33
N CYS A 737 -1.40 -8.96 -25.25
CA CYS A 737 -0.60 -10.20 -25.31
C CYS A 737 0.80 -9.93 -24.75
N LEU A 738 1.26 -10.73 -23.80
CA LEU A 738 2.59 -10.58 -23.21
C LEU A 738 3.68 -10.82 -24.27
N PHE A 739 4.59 -9.87 -24.44
CA PHE A 739 5.72 -10.00 -25.35
C PHE A 739 7.01 -10.27 -24.57
N ASP A 740 7.73 -11.32 -24.99
CA ASP A 740 9.07 -11.64 -24.49
C ASP A 740 10.13 -11.12 -25.47
N PRO A 741 10.87 -10.05 -25.13
CA PRO A 741 11.92 -9.50 -26.00
C PRO A 741 13.15 -10.41 -26.13
N LEU A 742 13.36 -11.38 -25.22
CA LEU A 742 14.47 -12.33 -25.29
C LEU A 742 14.15 -13.52 -26.20
N ASN A 743 12.86 -13.84 -26.37
CA ASN A 743 12.37 -14.91 -27.22
C ASN A 743 11.19 -14.42 -28.06
N SER A 744 11.48 -13.64 -29.11
CA SER A 744 10.43 -13.13 -30.01
C SER A 744 9.65 -14.24 -30.71
N ASN A 745 10.22 -15.42 -30.91
CA ASN A 745 9.51 -16.56 -31.50
C ASN A 745 8.44 -17.16 -30.56
N ALA A 746 8.44 -16.85 -29.25
CA ALA A 746 7.43 -17.35 -28.32
C ALA A 746 6.00 -16.86 -28.66
N GLN A 747 5.87 -15.76 -29.40
CA GLN A 747 4.58 -15.27 -29.89
C GLN A 747 4.03 -16.10 -31.06
N CYS A 748 4.83 -16.97 -31.68
CA CYS A 748 4.44 -17.79 -32.82
C CYS A 748 3.75 -19.07 -32.36
N SER A 749 2.73 -19.49 -33.11
CA SER A 749 1.94 -20.68 -32.80
C SER A 749 2.33 -21.86 -33.70
N LYS A 750 2.04 -23.10 -33.25
CA LYS A 750 2.13 -24.33 -34.07
C LYS A 750 3.47 -24.52 -34.80
N ASN A 751 4.58 -24.44 -34.07
CA ASN A 751 5.95 -24.65 -34.58
C ASN A 751 6.36 -23.65 -35.68
N ARG A 752 5.98 -22.37 -35.52
CA ARG A 752 6.38 -21.27 -36.41
C ARG A 752 7.45 -20.39 -35.78
N GLU A 753 8.25 -19.73 -36.61
CA GLU A 753 9.29 -18.78 -36.23
C GLU A 753 9.50 -17.69 -37.29
N GLY A 754 10.33 -16.70 -36.97
CA GLY A 754 10.79 -15.69 -37.92
C GLY A 754 9.80 -14.54 -38.13
N TRP A 755 10.05 -13.75 -39.18
CA TRP A 755 9.26 -12.55 -39.48
C TRP A 755 7.80 -12.91 -39.73
N LEU A 756 6.90 -12.22 -39.02
CA LEU A 756 5.46 -12.46 -39.06
C LEU A 756 5.05 -13.91 -38.69
N CYS A 757 5.94 -14.66 -38.03
CA CYS A 757 5.77 -16.10 -37.80
C CYS A 757 5.54 -16.91 -39.09
N GLY A 758 6.12 -16.45 -40.21
CA GLY A 758 5.88 -17.03 -41.53
C GLY A 758 6.56 -18.38 -41.76
N LYS A 759 7.71 -18.63 -41.12
CA LYS A 759 8.56 -19.80 -41.36
C LYS A 759 8.23 -20.93 -40.38
N CYS A 760 8.32 -22.18 -40.83
CA CYS A 760 8.26 -23.33 -39.92
C CYS A 760 9.59 -23.52 -39.15
N SER A 761 9.50 -23.83 -37.86
CA SER A 761 10.67 -23.97 -36.97
C SER A 761 11.30 -25.36 -37.04
N GLY A 762 12.63 -25.44 -37.02
CA GLY A 762 13.36 -26.71 -37.00
C GLY A 762 13.15 -27.56 -38.26
N ASN A 763 12.92 -28.87 -38.09
CA ASN A 763 12.71 -29.84 -39.18
C ASN A 763 11.23 -29.97 -39.61
N THR A 764 10.40 -28.99 -39.29
CA THR A 764 8.98 -28.99 -39.66
C THR A 764 8.77 -28.32 -41.02
N SER A 765 7.72 -28.70 -41.74
CA SER A 765 7.36 -28.09 -43.02
C SER A 765 5.87 -27.79 -43.06
N VAL A 766 5.46 -26.93 -44.00
CA VAL A 766 4.06 -26.48 -44.08
C VAL A 766 3.18 -27.68 -44.47
N GLY A 767 2.16 -27.96 -43.65
CA GLY A 767 1.17 -28.99 -43.95
C GLY A 767 0.16 -28.52 -45.01
N PHE A 768 -0.79 -29.37 -45.39
CA PHE A 768 -1.88 -28.94 -46.29
C PHE A 768 -2.76 -27.81 -45.72
N ARG A 769 -2.77 -27.63 -44.40
CA ARG A 769 -3.35 -26.44 -43.75
C ARG A 769 -2.27 -25.37 -43.68
N GLU A 770 -2.50 -24.26 -44.40
CA GLU A 770 -1.53 -23.16 -44.57
C GLU A 770 -0.97 -22.61 -43.24
N HIS A 771 -1.66 -22.78 -42.11
CA HIS A 771 -1.25 -22.27 -40.80
C HIS A 771 -0.56 -23.31 -39.88
N ASP A 772 -0.46 -24.58 -40.28
CA ASP A 772 0.10 -25.68 -39.46
C ASP A 772 1.47 -26.15 -39.96
N CYS A 773 2.46 -26.25 -39.07
CA CYS A 773 3.77 -26.83 -39.37
C CYS A 773 3.92 -28.21 -38.70
N HIS A 774 4.24 -29.23 -39.49
CA HIS A 774 4.35 -30.62 -39.05
C HIS A 774 5.73 -31.22 -39.35
N GLU A 775 6.15 -32.23 -38.57
CA GLU A 775 7.34 -33.02 -38.87
C GLU A 775 7.04 -34.01 -40.01
N CYS A 776 7.84 -33.95 -41.08
CA CYS A 776 7.63 -34.76 -42.29
C CYS A 776 8.65 -35.91 -42.32
N SER A 777 8.26 -37.11 -41.90
CA SER A 777 9.18 -38.27 -41.83
C SER A 777 9.45 -38.93 -43.20
N SER A 778 8.53 -38.81 -44.16
CA SER A 778 8.68 -39.31 -45.53
C SER A 778 7.92 -38.43 -46.52
N SER A 779 8.36 -38.39 -47.77
CA SER A 779 7.71 -37.61 -48.81
C SER A 779 6.55 -38.38 -49.43
N ASN A 780 5.36 -37.79 -49.39
CA ASN A 780 4.11 -38.37 -49.88
C ASN A 780 3.71 -37.80 -51.25
N TRP A 781 4.65 -37.73 -52.20
CA TRP A 781 4.34 -37.27 -53.57
C TRP A 781 3.29 -38.14 -54.28
N GLU A 782 3.03 -39.36 -53.80
CA GLU A 782 1.98 -40.26 -54.30
C GLU A 782 0.56 -39.65 -54.24
N ILE A 783 0.34 -38.64 -53.40
CA ILE A 783 -0.94 -37.93 -53.28
C ILE A 783 -1.20 -37.05 -54.53
N LEU A 784 -0.16 -36.51 -55.17
CA LEU A 784 -0.32 -35.61 -56.33
C LEU A 784 -0.91 -36.30 -57.58
N PRO A 785 -0.46 -37.50 -57.99
CA PRO A 785 -1.10 -38.28 -59.06
C PRO A 785 -2.57 -38.61 -58.78
N MET A 786 -2.94 -38.88 -57.51
CA MET A 786 -4.32 -39.13 -57.12
C MET A 786 -5.20 -37.89 -57.38
N PHE A 787 -4.72 -36.69 -57.03
CA PHE A 787 -5.43 -35.44 -57.32
C PHE A 787 -5.60 -35.19 -58.81
N ILE A 788 -4.56 -35.45 -59.61
CA ILE A 788 -4.62 -35.31 -61.06
C ILE A 788 -5.63 -36.30 -61.65
N PHE A 789 -5.64 -37.56 -61.20
CA PHE A 789 -6.58 -38.58 -61.68
C PHE A 789 -8.04 -38.22 -61.36
N ILE A 790 -8.32 -37.79 -60.13
CA ILE A 790 -9.65 -37.32 -59.72
C ILE A 790 -10.08 -36.12 -60.58
N ALA A 791 -9.18 -35.15 -60.81
CA ALA A 791 -9.45 -33.99 -61.64
C ALA A 791 -9.78 -34.39 -63.10
N LEU A 792 -9.00 -35.31 -63.67
CA LEU A 792 -9.23 -35.85 -65.02
C LEU A 792 -10.58 -36.58 -65.11
N PHE A 793 -10.89 -37.44 -64.14
CA PHE A 793 -12.15 -38.19 -64.09
C PHE A 793 -13.36 -37.23 -64.01
N LEU A 794 -13.31 -36.24 -63.13
CA LEU A 794 -14.39 -35.26 -62.97
C LEU A 794 -14.56 -34.38 -64.20
N CYS A 795 -13.45 -33.87 -64.77
CA CYS A 795 -13.51 -33.09 -66.01
C CYS A 795 -14.08 -33.92 -67.16
N GLY A 796 -13.66 -35.19 -67.29
CA GLY A 796 -14.18 -36.14 -68.26
C GLY A 796 -15.69 -36.41 -68.06
N LEU A 797 -16.15 -36.58 -66.83
CA LEU A 797 -17.55 -36.79 -66.49
C LEU A 797 -18.41 -35.54 -66.78
N VAL A 798 -17.93 -34.35 -66.44
CA VAL A 798 -18.63 -33.08 -66.75
C VAL A 798 -18.72 -32.86 -68.25
N ILE A 799 -17.65 -33.15 -68.99
CA ILE A 799 -17.62 -33.11 -70.45
C ILE A 799 -18.59 -34.13 -71.04
N TRP A 800 -18.60 -35.37 -70.54
CA TRP A 800 -19.46 -36.44 -71.02
C TRP A 800 -20.95 -36.14 -70.80
N LEU A 801 -21.31 -35.66 -69.60
CA LEU A 801 -22.69 -35.32 -69.25
C LEU A 801 -23.16 -33.99 -69.86
N ASN A 802 -22.23 -33.07 -70.14
CA ASN A 802 -22.49 -31.70 -70.61
C ASN A 802 -23.62 -30.99 -69.85
N PRO A 803 -23.51 -30.86 -68.50
CA PRO A 803 -24.57 -30.29 -67.69
C PRO A 803 -24.70 -28.78 -67.94
N GLY A 804 -25.94 -28.29 -67.99
CA GLY A 804 -26.22 -26.85 -67.93
C GLY A 804 -26.39 -26.39 -66.48
N ILE A 805 -25.94 -25.17 -66.16
CA ILE A 805 -26.17 -24.58 -64.82
C ILE A 805 -27.64 -24.15 -64.71
N SER A 806 -28.44 -24.99 -64.04
CA SER A 806 -29.80 -24.65 -63.62
C SER A 806 -29.81 -23.38 -62.77
N SER A 807 -30.75 -22.47 -63.01
CA SER A 807 -30.89 -21.23 -62.23
C SER A 807 -31.11 -21.49 -60.74
N GLU A 808 -31.69 -22.63 -60.37
CA GLU A 808 -31.97 -23.03 -58.97
C GLU A 808 -30.71 -23.44 -58.18
N ILE A 809 -29.60 -23.75 -58.85
CA ILE A 809 -28.34 -24.16 -58.19
C ILE A 809 -27.36 -22.98 -58.05
N ARG A 810 -27.61 -21.85 -58.73
CA ARG A 810 -26.70 -20.69 -58.78
C ARG A 810 -26.52 -20.01 -57.41
N GLY A 811 -27.62 -19.74 -56.70
CA GLY A 811 -27.58 -19.17 -55.35
C GLY A 811 -26.82 -20.04 -54.35
N PRO A 812 -27.14 -21.34 -54.22
CA PRO A 812 -26.38 -22.27 -53.38
C PRO A 812 -24.89 -22.35 -53.74
N LEU A 813 -24.55 -22.41 -55.04
CA LEU A 813 -23.18 -22.44 -55.54
C LEU A 813 -22.40 -21.17 -55.13
N PHE A 814 -23.02 -19.98 -55.23
CA PHE A 814 -22.41 -18.75 -54.74
C PHE A 814 -22.14 -18.78 -53.24
N PHE A 815 -23.14 -19.18 -52.45
CA PHE A 815 -23.02 -19.22 -50.99
C PHE A 815 -21.88 -20.12 -50.53
N PHE A 816 -21.82 -21.38 -50.98
CA PHE A 816 -20.81 -22.33 -50.52
C PHE A 816 -19.39 -22.05 -51.02
N GLN A 817 -19.25 -21.38 -52.16
CA GLN A 817 -17.93 -20.95 -52.65
C GLN A 817 -17.38 -19.74 -51.87
N ILE A 818 -18.24 -18.91 -51.29
CA ILE A 818 -17.82 -17.68 -50.59
C ILE A 818 -17.79 -17.84 -49.07
N LEU A 819 -18.59 -18.74 -48.51
CA LEU A 819 -18.72 -18.96 -47.06
C LEU A 819 -17.35 -19.11 -46.33
N PRO A 820 -16.33 -19.82 -46.86
CA PRO A 820 -15.03 -19.97 -46.18
C PRO A 820 -14.28 -18.65 -45.91
N TYR A 821 -14.51 -17.60 -46.70
CA TYR A 821 -13.86 -16.30 -46.53
C TYR A 821 -14.52 -15.43 -45.46
N ILE A 822 -15.70 -15.84 -44.96
CA ILE A 822 -16.49 -15.11 -43.95
C ILE A 822 -16.58 -15.92 -42.65
N TYR A 823 -16.73 -17.24 -42.77
CA TYR A 823 -16.90 -18.17 -41.67
C TYR A 823 -16.01 -19.40 -41.88
N ASP A 824 -15.10 -19.64 -40.94
CA ASP A 824 -14.27 -20.85 -40.95
C ASP A 824 -14.93 -21.96 -40.09
N PRO A 825 -15.53 -22.99 -40.72
CA PRO A 825 -16.18 -24.07 -40.00
C PRO A 825 -15.19 -25.01 -39.28
N THR A 826 -13.90 -24.99 -39.62
CA THR A 826 -12.89 -25.88 -39.01
C THR A 826 -12.54 -25.49 -37.57
N LEU A 827 -12.57 -24.19 -37.27
CA LEU A 827 -12.33 -23.60 -35.94
C LEU A 827 -13.56 -23.56 -35.03
N SER A 828 -14.76 -23.73 -35.58
CA SER A 828 -16.00 -23.75 -34.82
C SER A 828 -16.25 -25.12 -34.15
N LYS A 829 -16.78 -25.10 -32.92
CA LYS A 829 -17.15 -26.29 -32.12
C LYS A 829 -18.43 -26.97 -32.65
N ILE A 830 -18.53 -27.15 -33.97
CA ILE A 830 -19.68 -27.79 -34.62
C ILE A 830 -19.68 -29.31 -34.30
N PRO A 831 -20.83 -29.94 -34.00
CA PRO A 831 -21.00 -31.38 -33.84
C PRO A 831 -20.52 -32.16 -35.08
N GLY A 832 -19.91 -33.33 -34.85
CA GLY A 832 -19.27 -34.13 -35.91
C GLY A 832 -20.18 -34.46 -37.10
N PHE A 833 -21.49 -34.66 -36.91
CA PHE A 833 -22.42 -35.02 -37.98
C PHE A 833 -22.69 -33.87 -38.98
N VAL A 834 -22.67 -32.61 -38.50
CA VAL A 834 -22.90 -31.42 -39.33
C VAL A 834 -21.66 -31.14 -40.20
N LYS A 835 -20.46 -31.39 -39.67
CA LYS A 835 -19.19 -31.33 -40.43
C LYS A 835 -19.17 -32.32 -41.60
N ILE A 836 -19.74 -33.51 -41.42
CA ILE A 836 -19.84 -34.55 -42.47
C ILE A 836 -20.71 -34.11 -43.66
N VAL A 837 -21.64 -33.17 -43.48
CA VAL A 837 -22.53 -32.70 -44.57
C VAL A 837 -22.01 -31.39 -45.20
N ILE A 838 -21.65 -30.40 -44.37
CA ILE A 838 -21.25 -29.08 -44.86
C ILE A 838 -19.91 -29.12 -45.61
N ILE A 839 -18.91 -29.84 -45.08
CA ILE A 839 -17.56 -29.86 -45.65
C ILE A 839 -17.57 -30.52 -47.05
N PRO A 840 -18.19 -31.69 -47.27
CA PRO A 840 -18.30 -32.27 -48.61
C PRO A 840 -19.14 -31.42 -49.57
N LEU A 841 -20.17 -30.70 -49.10
CA LEU A 841 -20.91 -29.76 -49.94
C LEU A 841 -20.04 -28.58 -50.36
N MET A 842 -19.34 -27.91 -49.42
CA MET A 842 -18.39 -26.85 -49.74
C MET A 842 -17.34 -27.33 -50.76
N GLN A 843 -16.82 -28.55 -50.58
CA GLN A 843 -15.84 -29.13 -51.47
C GLN A 843 -16.39 -29.47 -52.86
N LEU A 844 -17.60 -30.02 -52.92
CA LEU A 844 -18.31 -30.30 -54.17
C LEU A 844 -18.57 -29.00 -54.94
N PHE A 845 -19.03 -27.95 -54.25
CA PHE A 845 -19.36 -26.65 -54.85
C PHE A 845 -18.13 -25.79 -55.19
N SER A 846 -17.03 -25.90 -54.44
CA SER A 846 -15.77 -25.19 -54.71
C SER A 846 -14.78 -26.02 -55.54
N PHE A 847 -15.12 -27.27 -55.86
CA PHE A 847 -14.26 -28.23 -56.56
C PHE A 847 -12.85 -28.37 -55.95
N SER A 848 -12.73 -28.10 -54.65
CA SER A 848 -11.49 -28.13 -53.87
C SER A 848 -11.41 -29.46 -53.12
N PHE A 849 -11.12 -30.54 -53.86
CA PHE A 849 -11.06 -31.90 -53.30
C PHE A 849 -9.86 -32.14 -52.36
N GLY A 850 -8.92 -31.18 -52.27
CA GLY A 850 -7.84 -31.20 -51.30
C GLY A 850 -8.33 -31.39 -49.87
N THR A 851 -9.45 -30.76 -49.50
CA THR A 851 -9.87 -30.71 -48.10
C THR A 851 -10.57 -31.95 -47.55
N LEU A 852 -11.09 -32.89 -48.38
CA LEU A 852 -11.70 -34.12 -47.86
C LEU A 852 -10.60 -35.05 -47.34
N LEU A 853 -9.54 -35.21 -48.12
CA LEU A 853 -8.34 -35.96 -47.75
C LEU A 853 -7.59 -35.28 -46.60
N VAL A 854 -7.49 -33.94 -46.58
CA VAL A 854 -6.83 -33.16 -45.49
C VAL A 854 -7.62 -33.16 -44.18
N TYR A 855 -8.90 -33.56 -44.19
CA TYR A 855 -9.69 -33.72 -42.98
C TYR A 855 -9.57 -35.14 -42.39
N PHE A 856 -9.30 -36.15 -43.23
CA PHE A 856 -9.17 -37.55 -42.82
C PHE A 856 -7.72 -38.04 -42.73
N LEU A 857 -6.76 -37.34 -43.35
CA LEU A 857 -5.33 -37.63 -43.35
C LEU A 857 -4.59 -36.31 -43.04
N ASP A 858 -3.67 -36.31 -42.07
CA ASP A 858 -2.76 -35.20 -41.75
C ASP A 858 -1.34 -35.39 -42.37
N PRO A 859 -1.14 -35.69 -43.67
CA PRO A 859 0.20 -35.88 -44.21
C PRO A 859 0.82 -34.54 -44.62
N CYS A 860 2.11 -34.38 -44.32
CA CYS A 860 2.97 -33.45 -45.03
C CYS A 860 3.34 -34.01 -46.42
N ILE A 861 3.45 -33.15 -47.44
CA ILE A 861 3.76 -33.56 -48.83
C ILE A 861 5.24 -33.90 -48.98
N ALA A 862 6.13 -32.99 -48.58
CA ALA A 862 7.57 -33.18 -48.62
C ALA A 862 8.24 -32.27 -47.58
N PRO A 863 9.42 -32.65 -47.06
CA PRO A 863 10.23 -31.75 -46.25
C PRO A 863 10.61 -30.50 -47.05
N GLU A 864 10.76 -29.38 -46.35
CA GLU A 864 11.18 -28.06 -46.87
C GLU A 864 10.19 -27.33 -47.79
N ILE A 865 8.92 -27.77 -47.86
CA ILE A 865 7.88 -26.99 -48.53
C ILE A 865 7.55 -25.73 -47.72
N ASP A 866 7.70 -24.56 -48.36
CA ASP A 866 7.30 -23.25 -47.84
C ASP A 866 5.85 -22.87 -48.19
N ASN A 867 5.38 -21.75 -47.66
CA ASN A 867 4.00 -21.29 -47.89
C ASN A 867 3.77 -20.84 -49.35
N LEU A 868 4.81 -20.46 -50.09
CA LEU A 868 4.69 -20.02 -51.49
C LEU A 868 4.42 -21.21 -52.42
N TYR A 869 5.15 -22.31 -52.26
CA TYR A 869 4.93 -23.54 -53.03
C TYR A 869 3.55 -24.14 -52.75
N LEU A 870 3.12 -24.17 -51.48
CA LEU A 870 1.79 -24.65 -51.12
C LEU A 870 0.69 -23.78 -51.74
N THR A 871 0.84 -22.45 -51.68
CA THR A 871 -0.11 -21.52 -52.31
C THR A 871 -0.20 -21.77 -53.82
N ALA A 872 0.94 -21.99 -54.49
CA ALA A 872 1.01 -22.26 -55.92
C ALA A 872 0.34 -23.58 -56.35
N PHE A 873 0.24 -24.60 -55.47
CA PHE A 873 -0.50 -25.83 -55.75
C PHE A 873 -1.98 -25.59 -56.04
N GLY A 874 -2.55 -24.46 -55.62
CA GLY A 874 -3.89 -24.03 -56.01
C GLY A 874 -4.11 -23.93 -57.53
N TYR A 875 -3.05 -23.80 -58.34
CA TYR A 875 -3.15 -23.79 -59.80
C TYR A 875 -3.25 -25.17 -60.46
N ILE A 876 -2.93 -26.26 -59.75
CA ILE A 876 -2.88 -27.61 -60.36
C ILE A 876 -4.24 -27.97 -60.98
N PHE A 877 -5.32 -27.82 -60.21
CA PHE A 877 -6.65 -28.19 -60.67
C PHE A 877 -7.17 -27.32 -61.83
N PRO A 878 -7.15 -25.96 -61.74
CA PRO A 878 -7.51 -25.12 -62.87
C PRO A 878 -6.70 -25.42 -64.14
N SER A 879 -5.40 -25.70 -64.00
CA SER A 879 -4.52 -26.01 -65.13
C SER A 879 -4.90 -27.34 -65.79
N VAL A 880 -5.19 -28.38 -65.00
CA VAL A 880 -5.68 -29.67 -65.50
C VAL A 880 -7.04 -29.51 -66.19
N ALA A 881 -7.96 -28.74 -65.60
CA ALA A 881 -9.28 -28.50 -66.20
C ALA A 881 -9.19 -27.78 -67.55
N VAL A 882 -8.36 -26.72 -67.63
CA VAL A 882 -8.09 -26.01 -68.89
C VAL A 882 -7.42 -26.92 -69.91
N PHE A 883 -6.44 -27.73 -69.50
CA PHE A 883 -5.75 -28.68 -70.38
C PHE A 883 -6.70 -29.74 -70.96
N VAL A 884 -7.54 -30.36 -70.12
CA VAL A 884 -8.55 -31.34 -70.56
C VAL A 884 -9.53 -30.71 -71.53
N PHE A 885 -9.96 -29.48 -71.27
CA PHE A 885 -10.87 -28.76 -72.16
C PHE A 885 -10.22 -28.43 -73.50
N LEU A 886 -8.97 -27.95 -73.50
CA LEU A 886 -8.20 -27.70 -74.72
C LEU A 886 -7.97 -28.99 -75.50
N LEU A 887 -7.64 -30.09 -74.83
CA LEU A 887 -7.48 -31.40 -75.45
C LEU A 887 -8.80 -31.89 -76.05
N ALA A 888 -9.91 -31.80 -75.32
CA ALA A 888 -11.25 -32.15 -75.82
C ALA A 888 -11.65 -31.28 -77.01
N TYR A 889 -11.33 -29.98 -76.99
CA TYR A 889 -11.56 -29.06 -78.10
C TYR A 889 -10.70 -29.42 -79.33
N LEU A 890 -9.39 -29.64 -79.16
CA LEU A 890 -8.48 -30.03 -80.25
C LEU A 890 -8.86 -31.38 -80.87
N LEU A 891 -9.20 -32.37 -80.03
CA LEU A 891 -9.72 -33.67 -80.47
C LEU A 891 -11.06 -33.55 -81.19
N SER A 892 -11.88 -32.54 -80.88
CA SER A 892 -13.15 -32.28 -81.57
C SER A 892 -13.00 -31.59 -82.93
N VAL A 893 -11.89 -30.88 -83.16
CA VAL A 893 -11.59 -30.17 -84.42
C VAL A 893 -10.95 -31.10 -85.46
N ASN A 894 -10.18 -32.10 -85.03
CA ASN A 894 -9.58 -33.12 -85.91
C ASN A 894 -10.50 -34.34 -86.07
N TYR A 895 -10.96 -34.60 -87.29
CA TYR A 895 -11.96 -35.59 -87.75
C TYR A 895 -11.75 -37.09 -87.40
N CYS A 896 -10.85 -37.49 -86.50
CA CYS A 896 -10.41 -38.89 -86.38
C CYS A 896 -11.17 -39.77 -85.34
N LEU A 897 -12.12 -39.21 -84.59
CA LEU A 897 -13.03 -40.00 -83.76
C LEU A 897 -14.46 -39.52 -83.99
N GLN A 898 -15.27 -40.28 -84.73
CA GLN A 898 -16.73 -40.17 -84.70
C GLN A 898 -17.24 -40.62 -83.31
N PHE A 899 -16.90 -39.89 -82.25
CA PHE A 899 -17.72 -39.91 -81.06
C PHE A 899 -19.02 -39.16 -81.38
N ARG A 900 -20.16 -39.77 -81.10
CA ARG A 900 -21.51 -39.17 -81.13
C ARG A 900 -21.70 -37.95 -80.19
N PHE A 901 -20.63 -37.24 -79.82
CA PHE A 901 -20.68 -35.98 -79.07
C PHE A 901 -21.28 -34.82 -79.87
N ARG A 902 -21.33 -34.92 -81.20
CA ARG A 902 -21.78 -33.84 -82.09
C ARG A 902 -23.30 -33.63 -82.16
N GLY A 903 -24.06 -34.18 -81.22
CA GLY A 903 -25.48 -33.87 -81.03
C GLY A 903 -25.73 -32.62 -80.16
N ARG A 904 -24.78 -32.19 -79.32
CA ARG A 904 -24.95 -31.07 -78.36
C ARG A 904 -23.66 -30.26 -78.18
N SER A 905 -23.73 -28.93 -78.25
CA SER A 905 -22.59 -28.01 -78.06
C SER A 905 -21.93 -28.16 -76.68
N MET A 906 -20.59 -28.30 -76.66
CA MET A 906 -19.73 -28.47 -75.47
C MET A 906 -19.59 -27.21 -74.59
N LEU A 907 -20.25 -26.12 -75.00
CA LEU A 907 -20.12 -24.82 -74.36
C LEU A 907 -20.75 -24.76 -72.97
N LYS A 908 -21.78 -25.59 -72.69
CA LYS A 908 -22.41 -25.65 -71.36
C LYS A 908 -21.43 -26.21 -70.31
N ALA A 909 -20.73 -27.28 -70.64
CA ALA A 909 -19.66 -27.84 -69.82
C ALA A 909 -18.50 -26.86 -69.57
N PHE A 910 -18.11 -26.06 -70.58
CA PHE A 910 -17.07 -25.03 -70.45
C PHE A 910 -17.42 -23.98 -69.38
N TRP A 911 -18.58 -23.34 -69.53
CA TRP A 911 -19.04 -22.32 -68.59
C TRP A 911 -19.29 -22.89 -67.20
N PHE A 912 -19.74 -24.15 -67.13
CA PHE A 912 -19.83 -24.88 -65.87
C PHE A 912 -18.46 -24.95 -65.21
N LEU A 913 -17.46 -25.58 -65.84
CA LEU A 913 -16.12 -25.73 -65.27
C LEU A 913 -15.46 -24.39 -64.93
N LEU A 914 -15.64 -23.36 -65.77
CA LEU A 914 -15.07 -22.04 -65.54
C LEU A 914 -15.54 -21.42 -64.23
N VAL A 915 -16.84 -21.49 -63.90
CA VAL A 915 -17.38 -20.97 -62.63
C VAL A 915 -16.79 -21.68 -61.42
N PHE A 916 -16.58 -23.00 -61.53
CA PHE A 916 -16.02 -23.80 -60.44
C PHE A 916 -14.54 -23.47 -60.17
N VAL A 917 -13.74 -23.24 -61.20
CA VAL A 917 -12.31 -22.90 -61.04
C VAL A 917 -12.06 -21.40 -60.80
N TYR A 918 -13.05 -20.54 -61.04
CA TYR A 918 -12.91 -19.08 -61.00
C TYR A 918 -12.42 -18.56 -59.64
N CYS A 919 -13.09 -18.95 -58.55
CA CYS A 919 -12.73 -18.48 -57.19
C CYS A 919 -11.31 -18.92 -56.80
N GLN A 920 -10.92 -20.15 -57.11
CA GLN A 920 -9.58 -20.68 -56.83
C GLN A 920 -8.49 -19.91 -57.58
N LEU A 921 -8.73 -19.58 -58.86
CA LEU A 921 -7.79 -18.78 -59.66
C LEU A 921 -7.61 -17.37 -59.07
N VAL A 922 -8.70 -16.69 -58.70
CA VAL A 922 -8.64 -15.37 -58.06
C VAL A 922 -7.87 -15.45 -56.74
N GLU A 923 -8.22 -16.40 -55.87
CA GLU A 923 -7.59 -16.55 -54.56
C GLU A 923 -6.09 -16.81 -54.69
N THR A 924 -5.69 -17.83 -55.45
CA THR A 924 -4.27 -18.21 -55.59
C THR A 924 -3.46 -17.08 -56.21
N SER A 925 -3.97 -16.39 -57.23
CA SER A 925 -3.26 -15.27 -57.85
C SER A 925 -3.09 -14.08 -56.91
N VAL A 926 -4.14 -13.71 -56.16
CA VAL A 926 -4.08 -12.56 -55.24
C VAL A 926 -3.23 -12.88 -54.01
N LYS A 927 -3.29 -14.11 -53.48
CA LYS A 927 -2.43 -14.56 -52.38
C LYS A 927 -0.95 -14.44 -52.73
N ILE A 928 -0.53 -14.95 -53.90
CA ILE A 928 0.87 -14.86 -54.36
C ILE A 928 1.31 -13.40 -54.51
N LEU A 929 0.42 -12.50 -54.95
CA LEU A 929 0.75 -11.08 -55.12
C LEU A 929 0.67 -10.25 -53.83
N ASN A 930 0.34 -10.86 -52.68
CA ASN A 930 0.19 -10.15 -51.41
C ASN A 930 1.55 -9.86 -50.73
N CYS A 931 2.15 -8.76 -51.15
CA CYS A 931 3.46 -8.32 -50.71
C CYS A 931 3.37 -7.11 -49.77
N VAL A 932 4.06 -7.19 -48.62
CA VAL A 932 4.04 -6.17 -47.56
C VAL A 932 5.43 -5.59 -47.29
N LYS A 933 5.48 -4.36 -46.80
CA LYS A 933 6.72 -3.72 -46.33
C LYS A 933 6.62 -3.43 -44.83
N PRO A 934 7.11 -4.33 -43.97
CA PRO A 934 7.11 -4.11 -42.52
C PRO A 934 7.99 -2.92 -42.12
N VAL A 935 7.64 -2.28 -41.00
CA VAL A 935 8.42 -1.18 -40.41
C VAL A 935 9.83 -1.69 -40.05
N GLY A 936 10.87 -1.09 -40.65
CA GLY A 936 12.27 -1.49 -40.44
C GLY A 936 12.87 -2.37 -41.54
N SER A 937 12.08 -2.89 -42.48
CA SER A 937 12.59 -3.61 -43.66
C SER A 937 12.78 -2.68 -44.86
N SER A 938 13.89 -2.82 -45.58
CA SER A 938 14.13 -2.13 -46.86
C SER A 938 13.43 -2.79 -48.04
N LYS A 939 12.99 -4.06 -47.92
CA LYS A 939 12.42 -4.89 -48.99
C LYS A 939 10.93 -5.22 -48.77
N TYR A 940 10.22 -5.51 -49.87
CA TYR A 940 8.88 -6.10 -49.82
C TYR A 940 8.98 -7.60 -49.57
N LEU A 941 8.22 -8.09 -48.60
CA LEU A 941 8.20 -9.48 -48.16
C LEU A 941 6.84 -10.10 -48.47
N PHE A 942 6.82 -11.39 -48.76
CA PHE A 942 5.59 -12.14 -48.95
C PHE A 942 4.83 -12.25 -47.62
N PHE A 943 3.57 -11.83 -47.58
CA PHE A 943 2.83 -11.69 -46.31
C PHE A 943 2.71 -13.01 -45.53
N PHE A 944 2.53 -14.13 -46.23
CA PHE A 944 2.35 -15.45 -45.62
C PHE A 944 3.68 -16.16 -45.31
N ASP A 945 4.82 -15.63 -45.79
CA ASP A 945 6.16 -16.08 -45.43
C ASP A 945 7.16 -14.92 -45.49
N GLY A 946 7.42 -14.31 -44.33
CA GLY A 946 8.30 -13.14 -44.21
C GLY A 946 9.76 -13.40 -44.57
N THR A 947 10.16 -14.63 -44.88
CA THR A 947 11.51 -14.96 -45.36
C THR A 947 11.68 -14.79 -46.87
N ILE A 948 10.57 -14.77 -47.62
CA ILE A 948 10.58 -14.68 -49.08
C ILE A 948 10.48 -13.21 -49.51
N THR A 949 11.47 -12.74 -50.25
CA THR A 949 11.43 -11.40 -50.85
C THR A 949 10.54 -11.40 -52.09
N CYS A 950 9.59 -10.47 -52.13
CA CYS A 950 8.67 -10.34 -53.24
C CYS A 950 9.37 -9.86 -54.52
N PHE A 951 8.93 -10.41 -55.66
CA PHE A 951 9.43 -10.09 -57.00
C PHE A 951 10.93 -10.33 -57.22
N GLU A 952 11.58 -11.06 -56.31
CA GLU A 952 12.97 -11.51 -56.44
C GLU A 952 13.02 -13.05 -56.39
N HIS A 953 14.12 -13.63 -56.90
CA HIS A 953 14.42 -15.07 -56.80
C HIS A 953 13.23 -15.99 -57.14
N HIS A 954 12.85 -16.88 -56.22
CA HIS A 954 11.82 -17.90 -56.40
C HIS A 954 10.39 -17.33 -56.48
N HIS A 955 10.15 -16.11 -55.99
CA HIS A 955 8.80 -15.49 -56.03
C HIS A 955 8.45 -14.94 -57.41
N LEU A 956 9.43 -14.40 -58.14
CA LEU A 956 9.23 -13.77 -59.45
C LEU A 956 8.47 -14.65 -60.47
N PRO A 957 8.84 -15.93 -60.71
CA PRO A 957 8.11 -16.76 -61.68
C PRO A 957 6.64 -16.98 -61.29
N PHE A 958 6.34 -17.21 -60.01
CA PHE A 958 4.96 -17.40 -59.53
C PHE A 958 4.14 -16.11 -59.63
N ALA A 959 4.75 -14.95 -59.37
CA ALA A 959 4.11 -13.65 -59.54
C ALA A 959 3.73 -13.39 -61.01
N ILE A 960 4.60 -13.73 -61.96
CA ILE A 960 4.29 -13.61 -63.41
C ILE A 960 3.11 -14.52 -63.77
N ILE A 961 3.11 -15.78 -63.32
CA ILE A 961 2.00 -16.72 -63.54
C ILE A 961 0.69 -16.16 -62.97
N ALA A 962 0.73 -15.59 -61.76
CA ALA A 962 -0.44 -14.98 -61.12
C ALA A 962 -1.00 -13.79 -61.91
N ILE A 963 -0.14 -12.90 -62.42
CA ILE A 963 -0.56 -11.78 -63.26
C ILE A 963 -1.20 -12.29 -64.56
N LEU A 964 -0.57 -13.28 -65.22
CA LEU A 964 -1.11 -13.88 -66.45
C LEU A 964 -2.47 -14.55 -66.22
N ALA A 965 -2.64 -15.29 -65.14
CA ALA A 965 -3.92 -15.91 -64.79
C ALA A 965 -5.02 -14.87 -64.58
N LEU A 966 -4.74 -13.77 -63.88
CA LEU A 966 -5.69 -12.68 -63.67
C LEU A 966 -6.09 -12.00 -65.00
N VAL A 967 -5.12 -11.68 -65.84
CA VAL A 967 -5.35 -10.93 -67.10
C VAL A 967 -6.00 -11.78 -68.18
N ILE A 968 -5.63 -13.06 -68.32
CA ILE A 968 -6.06 -13.92 -69.44
C ILE A 968 -7.31 -14.74 -69.08
N ILE A 969 -7.47 -15.15 -67.82
CA ILE A 969 -8.52 -16.11 -67.44
C ILE A 969 -9.58 -15.48 -66.54
N VAL A 970 -9.21 -14.59 -65.60
CA VAL A 970 -10.16 -14.05 -64.61
C VAL A 970 -10.89 -12.80 -65.11
N LEU A 971 -10.18 -11.83 -65.67
CA LEU A 971 -10.77 -10.57 -66.15
C LEU A 971 -11.62 -10.71 -67.42
N PRO A 972 -11.24 -11.53 -68.43
CA PRO A 972 -11.99 -11.58 -69.69
C PRO A 972 -13.41 -12.15 -69.59
N PRO A 973 -13.71 -13.24 -68.85
CA PRO A 973 -15.07 -13.80 -68.79
C PRO A 973 -16.18 -12.82 -68.39
N PRO A 974 -16.10 -12.02 -67.31
CA PRO A 974 -17.15 -11.05 -66.98
C PRO A 974 -17.30 -9.96 -68.04
N ILE A 975 -16.21 -9.53 -68.69
CA ILE A 975 -16.22 -8.53 -69.76
C ILE A 975 -16.90 -9.09 -71.02
N ILE A 976 -16.51 -10.30 -71.44
CA ILE A 976 -17.05 -10.98 -72.62
C ILE A 976 -18.56 -11.19 -72.45
N VAL A 977 -19.01 -11.67 -71.29
CA VAL A 977 -20.44 -11.87 -71.00
C VAL A 977 -21.22 -10.55 -71.06
N PHE A 978 -20.64 -9.46 -70.55
CA PHE A 978 -21.30 -8.16 -70.57
C PHE A 978 -21.46 -7.63 -72.00
N LEU A 979 -20.40 -7.70 -72.80
CA LEU A 979 -20.40 -7.25 -74.20
C LEU A 979 -21.37 -8.07 -75.08
N LEU A 980 -21.42 -9.38 -74.88
CA LEU A 980 -22.32 -10.28 -75.60
C LEU A 980 -23.79 -10.02 -75.27
N THR A 981 -24.11 -9.78 -73.99
CA THR A 981 -25.49 -9.61 -73.52
C THR A 981 -26.06 -8.23 -73.82
N LYS A 982 -25.21 -7.21 -73.99
CA LYS A 982 -25.58 -5.86 -74.46
C LYS A 982 -25.69 -5.75 -76.00
N GLY A 983 -25.36 -6.80 -76.74
CA GLY A 983 -25.42 -6.81 -78.20
C GLY A 983 -24.24 -6.13 -78.89
N CYS A 984 -23.18 -5.77 -78.14
CA CYS A 984 -21.96 -5.17 -78.69
C CYS A 984 -21.09 -6.20 -79.43
N TRP A 985 -21.33 -7.51 -79.23
CA TRP A 985 -20.62 -8.61 -79.90
C TRP A 985 -21.65 -9.64 -80.39
N ARG A 986 -21.66 -9.95 -81.70
CA ARG A 986 -22.50 -11.00 -82.29
C ARG A 986 -21.82 -12.38 -82.17
N ALA A 987 -22.43 -13.30 -81.43
CA ALA A 987 -21.97 -14.69 -81.28
C ALA A 987 -23.09 -15.67 -81.68
N ASP A 988 -22.71 -16.94 -81.88
CA ASP A 988 -23.64 -18.02 -82.20
C ASP A 988 -24.84 -18.04 -81.22
N PRO A 989 -26.09 -18.17 -81.69
CA PRO A 989 -27.29 -18.29 -80.84
C PRO A 989 -27.17 -19.38 -79.76
N GLN A 990 -26.43 -20.48 -80.02
CA GLN A 990 -26.16 -21.51 -79.02
C GLN A 990 -25.27 -21.01 -77.88
N TYR A 991 -24.37 -20.06 -78.16
CA TYR A 991 -23.53 -19.42 -77.17
C TYR A 991 -24.31 -18.46 -76.29
N SER A 992 -25.07 -17.57 -76.93
CA SER A 992 -25.91 -16.61 -76.23
C SER A 992 -26.93 -17.30 -75.33
N SER A 993 -27.63 -18.33 -75.84
CA SER A 993 -28.65 -19.05 -75.08
C SER A 993 -28.15 -19.73 -73.81
N THR A 994 -26.90 -20.22 -73.80
CA THR A 994 -26.30 -20.87 -72.64
C THR A 994 -26.12 -19.90 -71.47
N VAL A 995 -25.60 -18.70 -71.76
CA VAL A 995 -25.34 -17.65 -70.76
C VAL A 995 -26.60 -16.86 -70.41
N THR A 996 -27.60 -16.77 -71.29
CA THR A 996 -28.84 -16.02 -71.04
C THR A 996 -29.99 -16.87 -70.48
N SER A 997 -29.83 -18.19 -70.40
CA SER A 997 -30.89 -19.11 -69.95
C SER A 997 -31.34 -18.82 -68.50
N GLY A 998 -32.67 -18.72 -68.31
CA GLY A 998 -33.30 -18.52 -67.01
C GLY A 998 -33.34 -17.07 -66.50
N LEU A 999 -32.80 -16.10 -67.24
CA LEU A 999 -32.76 -14.68 -66.88
C LEU A 999 -33.81 -13.85 -67.65
N HIS A 1000 -34.28 -12.76 -67.05
CA HIS A 1000 -35.14 -11.81 -67.75
C HIS A 1000 -34.42 -11.21 -68.98
N PRO A 1001 -35.11 -10.97 -70.11
CA PRO A 1001 -34.49 -10.42 -71.33
C PRO A 1001 -33.71 -9.12 -71.10
N GLN A 1002 -34.19 -8.25 -70.21
CA GLN A 1002 -33.56 -6.97 -69.86
C GLN A 1002 -32.34 -7.11 -68.92
N ARG A 1003 -32.15 -8.28 -68.29
CA ARG A 1003 -31.17 -8.54 -67.23
C ARG A 1003 -30.18 -9.66 -67.58
N ARG A 1004 -29.98 -9.91 -68.88
CA ARG A 1004 -29.10 -10.97 -69.40
C ARG A 1004 -27.64 -10.83 -68.97
N TRP A 1005 -27.19 -9.63 -68.61
CA TRP A 1005 -25.84 -9.30 -68.13
C TRP A 1005 -25.53 -9.76 -66.68
N TRP A 1006 -26.50 -10.35 -65.97
CA TRP A 1006 -26.34 -10.75 -64.56
C TRP A 1006 -25.18 -11.74 -64.30
N TRP A 1007 -24.81 -12.55 -65.28
CA TRP A 1007 -23.66 -13.45 -65.18
C TRP A 1007 -22.32 -12.73 -64.97
N SER A 1008 -22.16 -11.52 -65.53
CA SER A 1008 -20.98 -10.69 -65.25
C SER A 1008 -20.97 -10.23 -63.79
N VAL A 1009 -22.14 -9.90 -63.23
CA VAL A 1009 -22.28 -9.54 -61.81
C VAL A 1009 -21.93 -10.72 -60.92
N ASP A 1010 -22.37 -11.93 -61.27
CA ASP A 1010 -22.09 -13.15 -60.49
C ASP A 1010 -20.59 -13.42 -60.34
N LEU A 1011 -19.81 -13.26 -61.42
CA LEU A 1011 -18.35 -13.40 -61.37
C LEU A 1011 -17.68 -12.25 -60.61
N LEU A 1012 -18.09 -11.00 -60.85
CA LEU A 1012 -17.49 -9.83 -60.20
C LEU A 1012 -17.72 -9.81 -58.69
N ARG A 1013 -18.93 -10.18 -58.22
CA ARG A 1013 -19.23 -10.22 -56.77
C ARG A 1013 -18.40 -11.27 -56.02
N ARG A 1014 -18.01 -12.37 -56.68
CA ARG A 1014 -17.10 -13.39 -56.13
C ARG A 1014 -15.69 -12.86 -55.97
N ALA A 1015 -15.16 -12.23 -57.03
CA ALA A 1015 -13.83 -11.64 -57.00
C ALA A 1015 -13.71 -10.55 -55.94
N LEU A 1016 -14.72 -9.69 -55.79
CA LEU A 1016 -14.75 -8.61 -54.79
C LEU A 1016 -14.55 -9.13 -53.35
N LEU A 1017 -15.30 -10.16 -52.95
CA LEU A 1017 -15.23 -10.70 -51.58
C LEU A 1017 -13.88 -11.38 -51.30
N ILE A 1018 -13.32 -12.08 -52.29
CA ILE A 1018 -11.99 -12.70 -52.17
C ILE A 1018 -10.88 -11.63 -52.05
N LEU A 1019 -10.98 -10.55 -52.84
CA LEU A 1019 -10.03 -9.43 -52.78
C LEU A 1019 -10.03 -8.74 -51.41
N ILE A 1020 -11.22 -8.48 -50.83
CA ILE A 1020 -11.33 -7.90 -49.48
C ILE A 1020 -10.71 -8.84 -48.44
N TYR A 1021 -10.94 -10.15 -48.55
CA TYR A 1021 -10.42 -11.13 -47.60
C TYR A 1021 -8.89 -11.18 -47.56
N ILE A 1022 -8.22 -11.10 -48.72
CA ILE A 1022 -6.76 -11.25 -48.84
C ILE A 1022 -6.03 -9.92 -48.63
N LEU A 1023 -6.50 -8.82 -49.22
CA LEU A 1023 -5.76 -7.55 -49.24
C LEU A 1023 -5.88 -6.74 -47.95
N VAL A 1024 -6.95 -6.94 -47.18
CA VAL A 1024 -7.18 -6.20 -45.92
C VAL A 1024 -6.56 -6.96 -44.75
N GLN A 1025 -5.40 -6.48 -44.30
CA GLN A 1025 -4.60 -7.14 -43.26
C GLN A 1025 -5.15 -6.93 -41.84
N ASP A 1026 -5.71 -5.74 -41.57
CA ASP A 1026 -6.37 -5.48 -40.29
C ASP A 1026 -7.63 -6.35 -40.20
N TRP A 1027 -7.62 -7.28 -39.25
CA TRP A 1027 -8.72 -8.21 -39.00
C TRP A 1027 -10.06 -7.49 -38.79
N GLN A 1028 -10.07 -6.40 -38.02
CA GLN A 1028 -11.30 -5.66 -37.70
C GLN A 1028 -11.82 -4.94 -38.94
N LEU A 1029 -10.95 -4.22 -39.65
CA LEU A 1029 -11.32 -3.52 -40.88
C LEU A 1029 -11.82 -4.51 -41.95
N ARG A 1030 -11.16 -5.66 -42.08
CA ARG A 1030 -11.57 -6.72 -43.00
C ARG A 1030 -12.99 -7.21 -42.71
N GLN A 1031 -13.29 -7.52 -41.46
CA GLN A 1031 -14.63 -7.97 -41.07
C GLN A 1031 -15.70 -6.91 -41.40
N VAL A 1032 -15.41 -5.64 -41.14
CA VAL A 1032 -16.32 -4.52 -41.45
C VAL A 1032 -16.56 -4.41 -42.96
N LEU A 1033 -15.51 -4.45 -43.78
CA LEU A 1033 -15.63 -4.36 -45.24
C LEU A 1033 -16.39 -5.55 -45.84
N MET A 1034 -16.20 -6.77 -45.30
CA MET A 1034 -16.94 -7.96 -45.74
C MET A 1034 -18.44 -7.85 -45.46
N ILE A 1035 -18.83 -7.23 -44.33
CA ILE A 1035 -20.25 -6.94 -44.02
C ILE A 1035 -20.83 -5.95 -45.02
N PHE A 1036 -20.17 -4.81 -45.23
CA PHE A 1036 -20.63 -3.81 -46.17
C PHE A 1036 -20.79 -4.37 -47.58
N ALA A 1037 -19.81 -5.13 -48.07
CA ALA A 1037 -19.88 -5.78 -49.38
C ALA A 1037 -21.04 -6.79 -49.47
N SER A 1038 -21.26 -7.60 -48.44
CA SER A 1038 -22.36 -8.59 -48.41
C SER A 1038 -23.74 -7.91 -48.45
N ILE A 1039 -23.93 -6.83 -47.68
CA ILE A 1039 -25.18 -6.04 -47.67
C ILE A 1039 -25.43 -5.40 -49.04
N ILE A 1040 -24.39 -4.85 -49.68
CA ILE A 1040 -24.50 -4.28 -51.02
C ILE A 1040 -24.93 -5.35 -52.03
N ILE A 1041 -24.32 -6.53 -51.99
CA ILE A 1041 -24.67 -7.65 -52.89
C ILE A 1041 -26.14 -8.07 -52.70
N LEU A 1042 -26.59 -8.20 -51.45
CA LEU A 1042 -27.99 -8.51 -51.13
C LEU A 1042 -28.95 -7.43 -51.63
N ALA A 1043 -28.62 -6.16 -51.45
CA ALA A 1043 -29.44 -5.03 -51.90
C ALA A 1043 -29.53 -4.98 -53.43
N VAL A 1044 -28.41 -5.17 -54.14
CA VAL A 1044 -28.38 -5.19 -55.62
C VAL A 1044 -29.22 -6.36 -56.14
N HIS A 1045 -29.08 -7.57 -55.59
CA HIS A 1045 -29.90 -8.72 -55.97
C HIS A 1045 -31.39 -8.51 -55.68
N SER A 1046 -31.72 -8.00 -54.49
CA SER A 1046 -33.11 -7.82 -54.05
C SER A 1046 -33.85 -6.79 -54.90
N ASN A 1047 -33.16 -5.74 -55.39
CA ASN A 1047 -33.71 -4.77 -56.33
C ASN A 1047 -33.76 -5.31 -57.76
N CYS A 1048 -32.73 -6.03 -58.20
CA CYS A 1048 -32.60 -6.48 -59.59
C CYS A 1048 -33.35 -7.76 -59.91
N GLN A 1049 -33.72 -8.64 -58.97
CA GLN A 1049 -34.51 -9.88 -59.18
C GLN A 1049 -34.30 -10.52 -60.58
N PRO A 1050 -33.09 -10.99 -60.90
CA PRO A 1050 -32.64 -11.25 -62.26
C PRO A 1050 -33.28 -12.47 -62.95
N TYR A 1051 -33.82 -13.42 -62.20
CA TYR A 1051 -34.36 -14.69 -62.72
C TYR A 1051 -35.82 -14.59 -63.14
N LEU A 1052 -36.20 -15.32 -64.19
CA LEU A 1052 -37.58 -15.42 -64.69
C LEU A 1052 -38.55 -16.06 -63.68
N ARG A 1053 -38.05 -16.95 -62.82
CA ARG A 1053 -38.86 -17.68 -61.83
C ARG A 1053 -38.74 -17.01 -60.46
N THR A 1054 -39.85 -16.54 -59.90
CA THR A 1054 -39.91 -15.87 -58.59
C THR A 1054 -39.28 -16.70 -57.47
N ARG A 1055 -39.52 -18.02 -57.44
CA ARG A 1055 -38.93 -18.93 -56.45
C ARG A 1055 -37.39 -18.93 -56.43
N VAL A 1056 -36.76 -18.69 -57.59
CA VAL A 1056 -35.29 -18.70 -57.73
C VAL A 1056 -34.71 -17.42 -57.15
N ASN A 1057 -35.34 -16.27 -57.44
CA ASN A 1057 -34.89 -15.02 -56.83
C ASN A 1057 -35.07 -15.04 -55.31
N PHE A 1058 -36.20 -15.56 -54.82
CA PHE A 1058 -36.46 -15.71 -53.38
C PHE A 1058 -35.42 -16.61 -52.71
N SER A 1059 -35.14 -17.78 -53.31
CA SER A 1059 -34.10 -18.67 -52.81
C SER A 1059 -32.75 -17.96 -52.73
N GLU A 1060 -32.30 -17.29 -53.79
CA GLU A 1060 -31.01 -16.59 -53.77
C GLU A 1060 -30.96 -15.43 -52.76
N SER A 1061 -32.05 -14.68 -52.60
CA SER A 1061 -32.17 -13.66 -51.53
C SER A 1061 -32.00 -14.26 -50.14
N PHE A 1062 -32.54 -15.45 -49.89
CA PHE A 1062 -32.39 -16.14 -48.60
C PHE A 1062 -30.94 -16.56 -48.31
N TYR A 1063 -30.23 -17.12 -49.31
CA TYR A 1063 -28.80 -17.44 -49.17
C TYR A 1063 -27.95 -16.19 -48.91
N LEU A 1064 -28.23 -15.08 -49.61
CA LEU A 1064 -27.51 -13.82 -49.42
C LEU A 1064 -27.81 -13.17 -48.06
N LEU A 1065 -29.06 -13.26 -47.56
CA LEU A 1065 -29.43 -12.79 -46.23
C LEU A 1065 -28.71 -13.58 -45.13
N ALA A 1066 -28.64 -14.90 -45.27
CA ALA A 1066 -27.88 -15.74 -44.35
C ALA A 1066 -26.39 -15.39 -44.37
N LEU A 1067 -25.80 -15.15 -45.54
CA LEU A 1067 -24.40 -14.72 -45.66
C LEU A 1067 -24.14 -13.39 -44.91
N CYS A 1068 -25.03 -12.41 -45.06
CA CYS A 1068 -24.95 -11.13 -44.31
C CYS A 1068 -25.05 -11.35 -42.80
N THR A 1069 -25.98 -12.20 -42.37
CA THR A 1069 -26.21 -12.50 -40.95
C THR A 1069 -24.98 -13.15 -40.32
N ILE A 1070 -24.38 -14.12 -41.01
CA ILE A 1070 -23.14 -14.77 -40.59
C ILE A 1070 -21.99 -13.76 -40.52
N ALA A 1071 -21.82 -12.90 -41.54
CA ALA A 1071 -20.77 -11.88 -41.54
C ALA A 1071 -20.86 -10.92 -40.34
N VAL A 1072 -22.08 -10.52 -39.95
CA VAL A 1072 -22.33 -9.65 -38.79
C VAL A 1072 -22.03 -10.37 -37.47
N LEU A 1073 -22.53 -11.61 -37.29
CA LEU A 1073 -22.34 -12.41 -36.08
C LEU A 1073 -20.86 -12.81 -35.86
N CYS A 1074 -20.07 -12.88 -36.92
CA CYS A 1074 -18.64 -13.18 -36.84
C CYS A 1074 -17.77 -12.04 -36.29
N THR A 1075 -18.32 -10.84 -36.06
CA THR A 1075 -17.55 -9.68 -35.55
C THR A 1075 -17.23 -9.77 -34.06
N LEU A 1076 -16.00 -9.42 -33.69
CA LEU A 1076 -15.52 -9.44 -32.30
C LEU A 1076 -16.37 -8.58 -31.32
N PRO A 1077 -16.85 -7.37 -31.69
CA PRO A 1077 -17.69 -6.57 -30.80
C PRO A 1077 -19.06 -7.22 -30.53
N ILE A 1078 -19.67 -7.82 -31.56
CA ILE A 1078 -20.99 -8.47 -31.43
C ILE A 1078 -20.87 -9.80 -30.69
N LYS A 1079 -19.78 -10.56 -30.89
CA LYS A 1079 -19.49 -11.77 -30.09
C LYS A 1079 -19.36 -11.46 -28.59
N LYS A 1080 -18.80 -10.30 -28.23
CA LYS A 1080 -18.75 -9.84 -26.83
C LYS A 1080 -20.13 -9.43 -26.29
N LEU A 1081 -21.00 -8.86 -27.13
CA LEU A 1081 -22.32 -8.35 -26.75
C LEU A 1081 -23.38 -9.46 -26.63
N VAL A 1082 -23.40 -10.40 -27.56
CA VAL A 1082 -24.42 -11.48 -27.67
C VAL A 1082 -24.00 -12.74 -26.90
N GLY A 1083 -22.69 -12.88 -26.62
CA GLY A 1083 -22.07 -14.10 -26.11
C GLY A 1083 -21.47 -14.94 -27.24
N SER A 1084 -20.24 -15.44 -27.06
CA SER A 1084 -19.56 -16.19 -28.14
C SER A 1084 -20.27 -17.49 -28.49
N GLY A 1085 -20.86 -18.17 -27.50
CA GLY A 1085 -21.55 -19.44 -27.71
C GLY A 1085 -22.88 -19.31 -28.46
N THR A 1086 -23.67 -18.27 -28.19
CA THR A 1086 -24.97 -18.03 -28.85
C THR A 1086 -24.79 -17.62 -30.31
N ALA A 1087 -23.82 -16.76 -30.61
CA ALA A 1087 -23.50 -16.38 -31.99
C ALA A 1087 -23.04 -17.58 -32.84
N GLU A 1088 -22.23 -18.48 -32.26
CA GLU A 1088 -21.79 -19.71 -32.93
C GLU A 1088 -22.95 -20.66 -33.23
N ILE A 1089 -23.88 -20.85 -32.29
CA ILE A 1089 -25.07 -21.69 -32.47
C ILE A 1089 -25.96 -21.16 -33.60
N VAL A 1090 -26.19 -19.84 -33.67
CA VAL A 1090 -27.04 -19.25 -34.73
C VAL A 1090 -26.42 -19.44 -36.11
N CYS A 1091 -25.10 -19.20 -36.24
CA CYS A 1091 -24.38 -19.47 -37.48
C CYS A 1091 -24.48 -20.96 -37.88
N GLU A 1092 -24.33 -21.88 -36.92
CA GLU A 1092 -24.43 -23.32 -37.17
C GLU A 1092 -25.80 -23.74 -37.71
N VAL A 1093 -26.89 -23.26 -37.09
CA VAL A 1093 -28.27 -23.57 -37.51
C VAL A 1093 -28.53 -23.05 -38.93
N LEU A 1094 -28.10 -21.82 -39.23
CA LEU A 1094 -28.28 -21.22 -40.56
C LEU A 1094 -27.55 -22.02 -41.64
N VAL A 1095 -26.26 -22.34 -41.44
CA VAL A 1095 -25.48 -23.10 -42.43
C VAL A 1095 -26.03 -24.51 -42.60
N SER A 1096 -26.44 -25.18 -41.51
CA SER A 1096 -27.01 -26.53 -41.56
C SER A 1096 -28.33 -26.58 -42.33
N SER A 1097 -29.22 -25.61 -42.10
CA SER A 1097 -30.50 -25.52 -42.82
C SER A 1097 -30.29 -25.30 -44.32
N LEU A 1098 -29.35 -24.44 -44.69
CA LEU A 1098 -29.03 -24.15 -46.09
C LEU A 1098 -28.33 -25.33 -46.78
N ALA A 1099 -27.46 -26.05 -46.08
CA ALA A 1099 -26.82 -27.26 -46.56
C ALA A 1099 -27.87 -28.33 -46.88
N PHE A 1100 -28.81 -28.59 -45.96
CA PHE A 1100 -29.90 -29.53 -46.19
C PHE A 1100 -30.76 -29.15 -47.39
N HIS A 1101 -31.19 -27.88 -47.49
CA HIS A 1101 -31.94 -27.39 -48.65
C HIS A 1101 -31.17 -27.62 -49.96
N THR A 1102 -29.87 -27.33 -49.97
CA THR A 1102 -29.01 -27.51 -51.15
C THR A 1102 -28.89 -28.97 -51.56
N SER A 1103 -28.68 -29.88 -50.61
CA SER A 1103 -28.62 -31.32 -50.88
C SER A 1103 -29.91 -31.84 -51.50
N VAL A 1104 -31.07 -31.43 -50.96
CA VAL A 1104 -32.39 -31.83 -51.51
C VAL A 1104 -32.56 -31.31 -52.94
N VAL A 1105 -32.29 -30.03 -53.18
CA VAL A 1105 -32.39 -29.43 -54.53
C VAL A 1105 -31.43 -30.12 -55.51
N PHE A 1106 -30.20 -30.38 -55.09
CA PHE A 1106 -29.19 -31.05 -55.92
C PHE A 1106 -29.61 -32.47 -56.30
N VAL A 1107 -30.05 -33.29 -55.33
CA VAL A 1107 -30.51 -34.67 -55.58
C VAL A 1107 -31.72 -34.70 -56.50
N LEU A 1108 -32.73 -33.86 -56.25
CA LEU A 1108 -33.94 -33.79 -57.11
C LEU A 1108 -33.59 -33.42 -58.56
N LYS A 1109 -32.63 -32.50 -58.76
CA LYS A 1109 -32.17 -32.12 -60.09
C LYS A 1109 -31.29 -33.17 -60.75
N ALA A 1110 -30.41 -33.81 -59.99
CA ALA A 1110 -29.58 -34.90 -60.49
C ALA A 1110 -30.45 -36.07 -60.97
N VAL A 1111 -31.43 -36.50 -60.15
CA VAL A 1111 -32.39 -37.57 -60.52
C VAL A 1111 -33.19 -37.18 -61.77
N GLY A 1112 -33.72 -35.94 -61.83
CA GLY A 1112 -34.45 -35.47 -63.01
C GLY A 1112 -33.58 -35.38 -64.27
N PHE A 1113 -32.33 -34.94 -64.14
CA PHE A 1113 -31.37 -34.86 -65.23
C PHE A 1113 -31.00 -36.25 -65.77
N PHE A 1114 -30.66 -37.19 -64.89
CA PHE A 1114 -30.32 -38.56 -65.30
C PHE A 1114 -31.52 -39.29 -65.91
N ARG A 1115 -32.73 -39.12 -65.37
CA ARG A 1115 -33.96 -39.70 -65.93
C ARG A 1115 -34.22 -39.19 -67.36
N GLN A 1116 -34.15 -37.87 -67.58
CA GLN A 1116 -34.30 -37.27 -68.92
C GLN A 1116 -33.17 -37.64 -69.90
N HIS A 1117 -31.96 -37.92 -69.40
CA HIS A 1117 -30.82 -38.26 -70.26
C HIS A 1117 -30.82 -39.72 -70.70
N PHE A 1118 -31.33 -40.64 -69.87
CA PHE A 1118 -31.34 -42.08 -70.17
C PHE A 1118 -32.68 -42.61 -70.75
N ASP A 1119 -33.83 -41.97 -70.51
CA ASP A 1119 -35.14 -42.43 -71.04
C ASP A 1119 -35.37 -42.11 -72.54
N CYS A 1120 -34.56 -41.24 -73.16
CA CYS A 1120 -34.71 -40.87 -74.59
C CYS A 1120 -34.12 -41.88 -75.60
N ALA A 1121 -33.76 -43.10 -75.17
CA ALA A 1121 -33.13 -44.10 -76.04
C ALA A 1121 -34.11 -45.07 -76.76
N CYS A 1122 -35.43 -44.95 -76.58
CA CYS A 1122 -36.41 -45.90 -77.13
C CYS A 1122 -37.63 -45.24 -77.79
N VAL A 1123 -37.49 -44.74 -79.02
CA VAL A 1123 -38.60 -44.64 -80.00
C VAL A 1123 -38.03 -44.83 -81.43
N PRO A 1124 -38.54 -45.75 -82.27
CA PRO A 1124 -38.05 -45.94 -83.63
C PRO A 1124 -38.65 -44.96 -84.65
N PHE A 1125 -37.73 -44.48 -85.48
CA PHE A 1125 -37.79 -43.93 -86.84
C PHE A 1125 -39.07 -44.19 -87.69
N GLU A 1126 -39.64 -43.13 -88.26
CA GLU A 1126 -40.31 -43.18 -89.57
C GLU A 1126 -40.07 -41.86 -90.35
N GLU A 1127 -39.88 -42.04 -91.67
CA GLU A 1127 -39.37 -41.10 -92.66
C GLU A 1127 -40.31 -39.92 -92.97
N PHE A 1128 -39.76 -38.73 -93.23
CA PHE A 1128 -40.24 -37.91 -94.35
C PHE A 1128 -39.15 -36.96 -94.88
N ALA A 1129 -39.17 -36.80 -96.20
CA ALA A 1129 -38.06 -36.42 -97.05
C ALA A 1129 -37.63 -34.94 -97.00
N ARG A 1130 -36.34 -34.73 -97.33
CA ARG A 1130 -35.77 -33.43 -97.75
C ARG A 1130 -36.52 -32.87 -98.97
N ARG A 1131 -36.85 -31.58 -98.96
CA ARG A 1131 -36.60 -30.71 -100.11
C ARG A 1131 -36.28 -29.27 -99.68
N SER A 1132 -35.22 -28.78 -100.31
CA SER A 1132 -34.62 -27.45 -100.24
C SER A 1132 -35.54 -26.38 -100.86
N GLY A 1133 -35.52 -25.17 -100.31
CA GLY A 1133 -36.07 -23.98 -100.96
C GLY A 1133 -36.13 -22.78 -100.02
N TYR A 1134 -35.07 -21.97 -100.01
CA TYR A 1134 -35.10 -20.61 -99.47
C TYR A 1134 -35.92 -19.72 -100.42
N GLU A 1135 -36.97 -19.05 -99.93
CA GLU A 1135 -37.27 -17.64 -100.23
C GLU A 1135 -38.43 -17.07 -99.38
N LYS A 1136 -38.15 -15.91 -98.76
CA LYS A 1136 -39.03 -14.76 -98.46
C LYS A 1136 -40.56 -14.94 -98.53
N LEU A 1137 -41.27 -14.63 -97.44
CA LEU A 1137 -42.03 -13.37 -97.18
C LEU A 1137 -43.07 -13.57 -96.05
N GLY A 1138 -43.34 -12.51 -95.28
CA GLY A 1138 -44.70 -12.12 -94.89
C GLY A 1138 -45.30 -12.65 -93.59
N ASP A 1139 -45.77 -11.71 -92.77
CA ASP A 1139 -46.48 -11.86 -91.50
C ASP A 1139 -47.86 -12.54 -91.60
N THR A 1140 -48.39 -12.88 -90.42
CA THR A 1140 -49.80 -13.19 -90.07
C THR A 1140 -50.42 -14.48 -90.61
N GLU A 1141 -50.46 -15.50 -89.73
CA GLU A 1141 -51.55 -16.47 -89.50
C GLU A 1141 -50.97 -17.81 -89.03
N PHE A 1142 -50.61 -17.91 -87.75
CA PHE A 1142 -50.59 -19.20 -87.05
C PHE A 1142 -50.85 -18.98 -85.55
N GLU A 1143 -51.78 -18.06 -85.26
CA GLU A 1143 -52.28 -17.75 -83.91
C GLU A 1143 -53.50 -18.61 -83.51
N LEU A 1144 -53.85 -19.66 -84.27
CA LEU A 1144 -55.08 -20.43 -84.02
C LEU A 1144 -54.89 -21.92 -83.68
N SER A 1145 -53.67 -22.42 -83.58
CA SER A 1145 -53.40 -23.85 -83.27
C SER A 1145 -52.59 -24.10 -82.01
N LEU A 1146 -52.07 -23.05 -81.37
CA LEU A 1146 -51.30 -23.17 -80.12
C LEU A 1146 -52.16 -23.00 -78.86
N ASP A 1147 -53.38 -22.49 -79.00
CA ASP A 1147 -54.27 -22.17 -77.85
C ASP A 1147 -54.90 -23.44 -77.24
N LEU A 1148 -55.18 -24.47 -78.06
CA LEU A 1148 -55.79 -25.73 -77.61
C LEU A 1148 -54.83 -26.70 -76.88
N GLU A 1149 -53.52 -26.65 -77.18
CA GLU A 1149 -52.50 -27.50 -76.54
C GLU A 1149 -51.99 -26.89 -75.22
N THR A 1150 -52.09 -25.55 -75.10
CA THR A 1150 -51.67 -24.77 -73.93
C THR A 1150 -52.73 -24.77 -72.83
N GLU A 1151 -54.01 -24.87 -73.20
CA GLU A 1151 -55.13 -25.00 -72.26
C GLU A 1151 -55.23 -26.41 -71.63
N ARG A 1152 -54.80 -27.45 -72.35
CA ARG A 1152 -54.77 -28.85 -71.85
C ARG A 1152 -53.66 -29.13 -70.84
N ARG A 1153 -52.57 -28.35 -70.85
CA ARG A 1153 -51.45 -28.45 -69.89
C ARG A 1153 -51.61 -27.58 -68.65
N LYS A 1154 -52.54 -26.63 -68.65
CA LYS A 1154 -52.86 -25.76 -67.50
C LYS A 1154 -53.74 -26.42 -66.43
N ASN A 1155 -54.44 -27.51 -66.75
CA ASN A 1155 -55.42 -28.15 -65.85
C ASN A 1155 -54.91 -29.39 -65.08
N LEU A 1156 -53.59 -29.61 -64.97
CA LEU A 1156 -53.04 -30.80 -64.31
C LEU A 1156 -52.16 -30.54 -63.08
N PHE A 1157 -51.89 -29.28 -62.69
CA PHE A 1157 -51.11 -28.97 -61.49
C PHE A 1157 -51.49 -27.65 -60.80
N GLU A 1158 -52.60 -27.68 -60.05
CA GLU A 1158 -52.81 -26.96 -58.78
C GLU A 1158 -53.64 -27.90 -57.88
N PRO A 1159 -53.59 -27.87 -56.53
CA PRO A 1159 -52.58 -27.31 -55.61
C PRO A 1159 -52.20 -28.28 -54.45
N ILE A 1160 -51.00 -28.15 -53.89
CA ILE A 1160 -50.67 -28.49 -52.48
C ILE A 1160 -49.51 -27.53 -52.12
N PHE A 1161 -49.68 -26.36 -51.50
CA PHE A 1161 -50.35 -25.96 -50.25
C PHE A 1161 -50.81 -24.48 -50.36
N PRO A 1162 -51.74 -23.99 -49.51
CA PRO A 1162 -52.21 -22.61 -49.57
C PRO A 1162 -51.21 -21.64 -48.92
N ASN A 1163 -50.69 -20.70 -49.74
CA ASN A 1163 -50.26 -19.32 -49.45
C ASN A 1163 -49.37 -18.82 -50.59
#